data_AF-A0A922ZHT9-F1
#
_entry.id   AF-A0A922ZHT9-F1
#
_cell.length_a   1.000
_cell.length_b   1.000
_cell.length_c   1.000
_cell.angle_alpha   90.00
_cell.angle_beta   90.00
_cell.angle_gamma   90.00
#
_symmetry.space_group_name_H-M   'P 1'
#
loop_
_entity.id
_entity.type
_entity.pdbx_description
1 polymer ?
#
loop_
_entity_poly.entity_id
_entity_poly.type
_entity_poly.pdbx_seq_one_letter_code
_entity_poly.pdbx_strand_id
1 'polypeptide(L)'
;MTEQQKKARQEIIKRYLDDYKYIHKKEETITFLQKEIEEAHKYNLDDLIYFFDGRLDALEERYELAIQKYQQALKINEKFSYPWNGLGNVYYNQKDYEKAKEAYVKVIALDEKYASPWNGLGNVYYDQEDYEKAKEAYVKAIALDEKYKDPWNNLGNVYVKQKDYEKAKEAYLKAIALDEKFAYTWNGLGYVYYVQKDYEKAKEAYQKAIALDEKFAHPYRNYGLLLVDMNDLEEARIYFGKAIEAYKSEGENYWLSLTEKNLEAVKEKLNAEKVVKRVRDSIKVEDPIAILLSETERFEKEIFEKQKKFQFFVEKEKDGENELQYLKVLRRWNSYTPIVADNYHISKGGGYFLKIKGYGVVIDPGFNFIDNFKGAGHCFDEIDVVIVSHAHNDHTSDIESILTLLNNCNKRRKGLVDFVSENTVRADIAKGRGVGINNITEEEIEKAFMISTRRKTIDLYISKSVDKKFAGMLNLYSKDDYKYHVIEKDDEKSLLDGLLKIKVIGAKHDDIISDQDSVGVLFYFDDTVLVYTGDTGWSNEIEKQYINIHKDIKSKHIVLLAHIGGLKEYESKYLIPEKRNEAFYKNHLGRIGLGKLISVLKPKICLISEFGEELRGHRQELAEIYNSVFKNTTLFLPADIGLEYHLHDNKIRAITELDVDKYEYKTALFEADRVKTSLLRKDYSLHYYDAKASFKEGDLIQVLIEQFDRSTR
;
A
#
# COMPACT_ATOMS: atom_id res chain seq x y z
N MET A 1 -66.08 -22.14 -23.51
CA MET A 1 -66.25 -21.86 -22.08
C MET A 1 -67.63 -21.27 -21.81
N THR A 2 -68.32 -21.74 -20.78
CA THR A 2 -69.54 -21.12 -20.21
C THR A 2 -69.20 -19.85 -19.41
N GLU A 3 -70.18 -19.04 -19.01
CA GLU A 3 -69.94 -17.88 -18.13
C GLU A 3 -69.37 -18.29 -16.76
N GLN A 4 -69.80 -19.43 -16.21
CA GLN A 4 -69.23 -19.99 -14.98
C GLN A 4 -67.74 -20.33 -15.15
N GLN A 5 -67.37 -20.96 -16.27
CA GLN A 5 -65.97 -21.23 -16.61
C GLN A 5 -65.16 -19.93 -16.82
N LYS A 6 -65.74 -18.90 -17.47
CA LYS A 6 -65.07 -17.60 -17.67
C LYS A 6 -64.79 -16.91 -16.33
N LYS A 7 -65.79 -16.85 -15.45
CA LYS A 7 -65.64 -16.27 -14.11
C LYS A 7 -64.61 -17.04 -13.28
N ALA A 8 -64.70 -18.37 -13.24
CA ALA A 8 -63.71 -19.20 -12.55
C ALA A 8 -62.28 -18.99 -13.10
N ARG A 9 -62.10 -18.98 -14.43
CA ARG A 9 -60.78 -18.73 -15.06
C ARG A 9 -60.23 -17.35 -14.69
N GLN A 10 -61.08 -16.33 -14.61
CA GLN A 10 -60.70 -14.98 -14.15
C GLN A 10 -60.33 -14.95 -12.66
N GLU A 11 -61.10 -15.62 -11.80
CA GLU A 11 -60.83 -15.66 -10.35
C GLU A 11 -59.57 -16.46 -10.01
N ILE A 12 -59.31 -17.57 -10.71
CA ILE A 12 -58.09 -18.37 -10.59
C ILE A 12 -56.87 -17.56 -11.07
N ILE A 13 -56.93 -16.94 -12.25
CA ILE A 13 -55.84 -16.06 -12.72
C ILE A 13 -55.64 -14.87 -11.78
N LYS A 14 -56.71 -14.29 -11.23
CA LYS A 14 -56.58 -13.20 -10.26
C LYS A 14 -55.84 -13.66 -9.01
N ARG A 15 -56.19 -14.80 -8.39
CA ARG A 15 -55.43 -15.35 -7.26
C ARG A 15 -53.98 -15.63 -7.63
N TYR A 16 -53.73 -16.17 -8.83
CA TYR A 16 -52.37 -16.37 -9.33
C TYR A 16 -51.59 -15.05 -9.51
N LEU A 17 -52.24 -13.91 -9.78
CA LEU A 17 -51.59 -12.60 -9.88
C LEU A 17 -51.49 -11.86 -8.53
N ASP A 18 -52.44 -12.06 -7.63
CA ASP A 18 -52.54 -11.37 -6.35
C ASP A 18 -51.84 -12.10 -5.20
N ASP A 19 -51.98 -13.42 -5.11
CA ASP A 19 -51.45 -14.20 -3.98
C ASP A 19 -50.05 -14.75 -4.26
N TYR A 20 -49.81 -15.29 -5.46
CA TYR A 20 -48.56 -16.01 -5.81
C TYR A 20 -47.29 -15.17 -5.59
N LYS A 21 -47.35 -13.87 -5.87
CA LYS A 21 -46.23 -12.93 -5.72
C LYS A 21 -45.74 -12.73 -4.28
N TYR A 22 -46.51 -13.20 -3.29
CA TYR A 22 -46.17 -13.19 -1.87
C TYR A 22 -45.80 -14.58 -1.32
N ILE A 23 -45.68 -15.59 -2.18
CA ILE A 23 -45.29 -16.95 -1.79
C ILE A 23 -43.80 -17.13 -2.07
N HIS A 24 -43.01 -17.21 -1.00
CA HIS A 24 -41.54 -17.24 -1.10
C HIS A 24 -40.94 -18.65 -0.93
N LYS A 25 -41.66 -19.62 -0.33
CA LYS A 25 -41.15 -20.99 -0.13
C LYS A 25 -41.61 -21.97 -1.20
N LYS A 26 -40.77 -22.96 -1.53
CA LYS A 26 -41.04 -23.99 -2.56
C LYS A 26 -42.23 -24.86 -2.19
N GLU A 27 -42.36 -25.27 -0.93
CA GLU A 27 -43.46 -26.11 -0.42
C GLU A 27 -44.80 -25.36 -0.44
N GLU A 28 -44.80 -24.10 0.00
CA GLU A 28 -45.98 -23.22 -0.03
C GLU A 28 -46.42 -22.95 -1.47
N THR A 29 -45.46 -22.77 -2.39
CA THR A 29 -45.71 -22.58 -3.83
C THR A 29 -46.30 -23.84 -4.48
N ILE A 30 -45.77 -25.02 -4.18
CA ILE A 30 -46.29 -26.31 -4.64
C ILE A 30 -47.73 -26.51 -4.11
N THR A 31 -47.95 -26.28 -2.81
CA THR A 31 -49.29 -26.39 -2.19
C THR A 31 -50.30 -25.44 -2.85
N PHE A 32 -49.90 -24.20 -3.15
CA PHE A 32 -50.75 -23.23 -3.85
C PHE A 32 -51.07 -23.68 -5.28
N LEU A 33 -50.08 -24.11 -6.05
CA LEU A 33 -50.28 -24.57 -7.43
C LEU A 33 -51.17 -25.81 -7.49
N GLN A 34 -50.98 -26.79 -6.58
CA GLN A 34 -51.84 -27.96 -6.47
C GLN A 34 -53.30 -27.57 -6.21
N LYS A 35 -53.56 -26.62 -5.30
CA LYS A 35 -54.90 -26.10 -5.02
C LYS A 35 -55.52 -25.39 -6.24
N GLU A 36 -54.76 -24.62 -6.99
CA GLU A 36 -55.27 -23.94 -8.20
C GLU A 36 -55.45 -24.91 -9.39
N ILE A 37 -54.69 -26.01 -9.45
CA ILE A 37 -54.94 -27.16 -10.34
C ILE A 37 -56.27 -27.83 -9.98
N GLU A 38 -56.50 -28.15 -8.69
CA GLU A 38 -57.77 -28.71 -8.22
C GLU A 38 -58.96 -27.81 -8.54
N GLU A 39 -58.83 -26.49 -8.35
CA GLU A 39 -59.89 -25.55 -8.69
C GLU A 39 -60.11 -25.46 -10.20
N ALA A 40 -59.06 -25.46 -11.02
CA ALA A 40 -59.17 -25.48 -12.48
C ALA A 40 -59.84 -26.76 -13.00
N HIS A 41 -59.59 -27.92 -12.37
CA HIS A 41 -60.28 -29.19 -12.67
C HIS A 41 -61.79 -29.11 -12.43
N LYS A 42 -62.27 -28.47 -11.36
CA LYS A 42 -63.71 -28.33 -11.07
C LYS A 42 -64.51 -27.65 -12.19
N TYR A 43 -63.84 -26.87 -13.04
CA TYR A 43 -64.43 -26.16 -14.17
C TYR A 43 -63.94 -26.65 -15.54
N ASN A 44 -63.14 -27.72 -15.63
CA ASN A 44 -62.52 -28.20 -16.88
C ASN A 44 -61.78 -27.08 -17.63
N LEU A 45 -60.82 -26.44 -16.95
CA LEU A 45 -60.01 -25.35 -17.48
C LEU A 45 -58.62 -25.86 -17.88
N ASP A 46 -58.59 -26.71 -18.92
CA ASP A 46 -57.41 -27.45 -19.35
C ASP A 46 -56.20 -26.55 -19.66
N ASP A 47 -56.43 -25.32 -20.17
CA ASP A 47 -55.36 -24.35 -20.41
C ASP A 47 -54.71 -23.81 -19.12
N LEU A 48 -55.46 -23.76 -18.01
CA LEU A 48 -54.91 -23.47 -16.69
C LEU A 48 -54.27 -24.70 -16.04
N ILE A 49 -54.88 -25.88 -16.17
CA ILE A 49 -54.36 -27.14 -15.61
C ILE A 49 -52.96 -27.39 -16.18
N TYR A 50 -52.82 -27.40 -17.51
CA TYR A 50 -51.53 -27.59 -18.16
C TYR A 50 -50.53 -26.45 -17.88
N PHE A 51 -51.00 -25.22 -17.61
CA PHE A 51 -50.11 -24.12 -17.21
C PHE A 51 -49.54 -24.33 -15.79
N PHE A 52 -50.39 -24.66 -14.81
CA PHE A 52 -49.96 -24.86 -13.43
C PHE A 52 -49.18 -26.17 -13.26
N ASP A 53 -49.58 -27.26 -13.95
CA ASP A 53 -48.78 -28.48 -14.07
C ASP A 53 -47.38 -28.16 -14.60
N GLY A 54 -47.28 -27.42 -15.71
CA GLY A 54 -46.00 -27.06 -16.31
C GLY A 54 -45.15 -26.17 -15.39
N ARG A 55 -45.80 -25.38 -14.53
CA ARG A 55 -45.12 -24.57 -13.51
C ARG A 55 -44.67 -25.39 -12.30
N LEU A 56 -45.41 -26.42 -11.92
CA LEU A 56 -45.03 -27.38 -10.88
C LEU A 56 -43.89 -28.29 -11.37
N ASP A 57 -43.97 -28.82 -12.60
CA ASP A 57 -42.88 -29.53 -13.26
C ASP A 57 -41.61 -28.66 -13.37
N ALA A 58 -41.74 -27.37 -13.69
CA ALA A 58 -40.59 -26.45 -13.75
C ALA A 58 -39.98 -26.16 -12.36
N LEU A 59 -40.80 -26.05 -11.31
CA LEU A 59 -40.33 -25.89 -9.92
C LEU A 59 -39.64 -27.15 -9.41
N GLU A 60 -40.04 -28.32 -9.89
CA GLU A 60 -39.40 -29.61 -9.60
C GLU A 60 -38.37 -30.02 -10.67
N GLU A 61 -37.91 -29.05 -11.47
CA GLU A 61 -36.80 -29.14 -12.43
C GLU A 61 -36.98 -30.20 -13.54
N ARG A 62 -38.21 -30.69 -13.74
CA ARG A 62 -38.62 -31.61 -14.82
C ARG A 62 -38.89 -30.84 -16.11
N TYR A 63 -37.87 -30.17 -16.62
CA TYR A 63 -37.97 -29.19 -17.71
C TYR A 63 -38.63 -29.74 -18.99
N GLU A 64 -38.38 -31.00 -19.35
CA GLU A 64 -38.99 -31.63 -20.54
C GLU A 64 -40.50 -31.85 -20.38
N LEU A 65 -40.97 -32.12 -19.16
CA LEU A 65 -42.40 -32.19 -18.85
C LEU A 65 -43.01 -30.78 -18.82
N ALA A 66 -42.33 -29.83 -18.16
CA ALA A 66 -42.75 -28.43 -18.14
C ALA A 66 -42.96 -27.86 -19.55
N ILE A 67 -42.02 -28.10 -20.47
CA ILE A 67 -42.13 -27.71 -21.88
C ILE A 67 -43.36 -28.36 -22.55
N GLN A 68 -43.56 -29.68 -22.37
CA GLN A 68 -44.72 -30.38 -22.93
C GLN A 68 -46.05 -29.83 -22.41
N LYS A 69 -46.13 -29.57 -21.10
CA LYS A 69 -47.31 -29.00 -20.42
C LYS A 69 -47.60 -27.57 -20.90
N TYR A 70 -46.61 -26.68 -20.93
CA TYR A 70 -46.81 -25.33 -21.48
C TYR A 70 -47.21 -25.37 -22.96
N GLN A 71 -46.63 -26.27 -23.76
CA GLN A 71 -47.07 -26.47 -25.16
C GLN A 71 -48.49 -27.03 -25.28
N GLN A 72 -48.97 -27.83 -24.32
CA GLN A 72 -50.36 -28.29 -24.26
C GLN A 72 -51.31 -27.13 -23.93
N ALA A 73 -50.97 -26.28 -22.94
CA ALA A 73 -51.72 -25.06 -22.63
C ALA A 73 -51.83 -24.13 -23.85
N LEU A 74 -50.73 -23.92 -24.57
CA LEU A 74 -50.67 -23.06 -25.76
C LEU A 74 -51.41 -23.63 -26.99
N LYS A 75 -51.50 -24.95 -27.12
CA LYS A 75 -52.34 -25.60 -28.16
C LYS A 75 -53.84 -25.35 -27.93
N ILE A 76 -54.25 -25.15 -26.68
CA ILE A 76 -55.65 -24.81 -26.32
C ILE A 76 -55.86 -23.29 -26.43
N ASN A 77 -54.87 -22.50 -26.02
CA ASN A 77 -54.97 -21.05 -25.94
C ASN A 77 -53.61 -20.36 -26.22
N GLU A 78 -53.27 -20.18 -27.50
CA GLU A 78 -52.00 -19.55 -27.94
C GLU A 78 -51.82 -18.13 -27.39
N LYS A 79 -52.93 -17.43 -27.11
CA LYS A 79 -52.95 -16.07 -26.55
C LYS A 79 -52.77 -16.04 -25.03
N PHE A 80 -52.59 -17.18 -24.38
CA PHE A 80 -52.27 -17.23 -22.96
C PHE A 80 -50.78 -16.91 -22.77
N SER A 81 -50.49 -15.69 -22.32
CA SER A 81 -49.13 -15.15 -22.20
C SER A 81 -48.26 -15.86 -21.14
N TYR A 82 -48.87 -16.42 -20.09
CA TYR A 82 -48.14 -17.02 -18.96
C TYR A 82 -47.42 -18.33 -19.30
N PRO A 83 -47.99 -19.29 -20.06
CA PRO A 83 -47.24 -20.42 -20.61
C PRO A 83 -46.06 -20.03 -21.51
N TRP A 84 -46.18 -18.97 -22.32
CA TRP A 84 -45.02 -18.46 -23.09
C TRP A 84 -43.91 -17.95 -22.15
N ASN A 85 -44.26 -17.24 -21.07
CA ASN A 85 -43.30 -16.84 -20.06
C ASN A 85 -42.71 -18.06 -19.31
N GLY A 86 -43.51 -19.11 -19.11
CA GLY A 86 -43.06 -20.38 -18.55
C GLY A 86 -42.02 -21.08 -19.42
N LEU A 87 -42.25 -21.15 -20.74
CA LEU A 87 -41.28 -21.62 -21.72
C LEU A 87 -40.02 -20.75 -21.74
N GLY A 88 -40.16 -19.42 -21.70
CA GLY A 88 -39.02 -18.50 -21.64
C GLY A 88 -38.12 -18.77 -20.43
N ASN A 89 -38.71 -18.92 -19.24
CA ASN A 89 -37.99 -19.28 -18.02
C ASN A 89 -37.29 -20.65 -18.13
N VAL A 90 -37.97 -21.67 -18.67
CA VAL A 90 -37.40 -23.02 -18.78
C VAL A 90 -36.27 -23.08 -19.81
N TYR A 91 -36.44 -22.46 -20.99
CA TYR A 91 -35.37 -22.38 -21.99
C TYR A 91 -34.17 -21.56 -21.49
N TYR A 92 -34.41 -20.51 -20.70
CA TYR A 92 -33.35 -19.77 -20.02
C TYR A 92 -32.58 -20.67 -19.03
N ASN A 93 -33.27 -21.43 -18.17
CA ASN A 93 -32.63 -22.40 -17.26
C ASN A 93 -31.84 -23.50 -18.01
N GLN A 94 -32.35 -23.96 -19.16
CA GLN A 94 -31.66 -24.88 -20.06
C GLN A 94 -30.54 -24.23 -20.90
N LYS A 95 -30.32 -22.91 -20.75
CA LYS A 95 -29.36 -22.07 -21.49
C LYS A 95 -29.59 -22.02 -23.02
N ASP A 96 -30.80 -22.35 -23.45
CA ASP A 96 -31.30 -22.15 -24.82
C ASP A 96 -31.79 -20.70 -24.99
N TYR A 97 -30.83 -19.78 -24.96
CA TYR A 97 -31.07 -18.34 -24.91
C TYR A 97 -31.86 -17.80 -26.10
N GLU A 98 -31.78 -18.43 -27.28
CA GLU A 98 -32.55 -17.98 -28.44
C GLU A 98 -34.03 -18.39 -28.33
N LYS A 99 -34.35 -19.64 -27.92
CA LYS A 99 -35.76 -20.00 -27.62
C LYS A 99 -36.31 -19.22 -26.42
N ALA A 100 -35.46 -18.88 -25.44
CA ALA A 100 -35.86 -18.01 -24.33
C ALA A 100 -36.28 -16.62 -24.83
N LYS A 101 -35.48 -15.98 -25.69
CA LYS A 101 -35.85 -14.70 -26.35
C LYS A 101 -37.13 -14.81 -27.16
N GLU A 102 -37.25 -15.82 -28.03
CA GLU A 102 -38.45 -16.03 -28.86
C GLU A 102 -39.70 -16.11 -27.97
N ALA A 103 -39.64 -16.90 -26.89
CA ALA A 103 -40.74 -17.04 -25.95
C ALA A 103 -41.05 -15.71 -25.24
N TYR A 104 -40.07 -15.00 -24.67
CA TYR A 104 -40.32 -13.71 -24.00
C TYR A 104 -40.84 -12.63 -24.96
N VAL A 105 -40.36 -12.57 -26.20
CA VAL A 105 -40.88 -11.66 -27.24
C VAL A 105 -42.33 -11.99 -27.61
N LYS A 106 -42.71 -13.28 -27.64
CA LYS A 106 -44.11 -13.70 -27.78
C LYS A 106 -44.98 -13.23 -26.60
N VAL A 107 -44.46 -13.25 -25.37
CA VAL A 107 -45.19 -12.68 -24.21
C VAL A 107 -45.42 -11.19 -24.40
N ILE A 108 -44.38 -10.41 -24.74
CA ILE A 108 -44.46 -8.95 -24.89
C ILE A 108 -45.43 -8.55 -26.01
N ALA A 109 -45.46 -9.31 -27.12
CA ALA A 109 -46.40 -9.08 -28.22
C ALA A 109 -47.86 -9.49 -27.91
N LEU A 110 -48.10 -10.21 -26.81
CA LEU A 110 -49.44 -10.60 -26.34
C LEU A 110 -49.91 -9.75 -25.16
N ASP A 111 -48.99 -9.28 -24.32
CA ASP A 111 -49.23 -8.40 -23.18
C ASP A 111 -48.04 -7.45 -22.95
N GLU A 112 -48.10 -6.27 -23.58
CA GLU A 112 -47.07 -5.23 -23.50
C GLU A 112 -46.84 -4.72 -22.07
N LYS A 113 -47.79 -4.95 -21.14
CA LYS A 113 -47.72 -4.47 -19.75
C LYS A 113 -47.10 -5.47 -18.78
N TYR A 114 -46.83 -6.70 -19.23
CA TYR A 114 -46.27 -7.71 -18.35
C TYR A 114 -44.76 -7.47 -18.15
N ALA A 115 -44.36 -7.16 -16.91
CA ALA A 115 -42.96 -6.86 -16.58
C ALA A 115 -42.03 -8.10 -16.55
N SER A 116 -42.56 -9.29 -16.29
CA SER A 116 -41.78 -10.54 -16.19
C SER A 116 -40.96 -10.89 -17.45
N PRO A 117 -41.48 -10.84 -18.70
CA PRO A 117 -40.69 -11.16 -19.88
C PRO A 117 -39.59 -10.13 -20.17
N TRP A 118 -39.76 -8.86 -19.76
CA TRP A 118 -38.70 -7.85 -19.87
C TRP A 118 -37.55 -8.15 -18.91
N ASN A 119 -37.83 -8.61 -17.68
CA ASN A 119 -36.79 -9.14 -16.79
C ASN A 119 -36.14 -10.40 -17.37
N GLY A 120 -36.92 -11.30 -17.99
CA GLY A 120 -36.43 -12.50 -18.67
C GLY A 120 -35.47 -12.22 -19.83
N LEU A 121 -35.82 -11.26 -20.70
CA LEU A 121 -34.91 -10.75 -21.74
C LEU A 121 -33.67 -10.10 -21.13
N GLY A 122 -33.83 -9.31 -20.06
CA GLY A 122 -32.71 -8.72 -19.33
C GLY A 122 -31.70 -9.77 -18.87
N ASN A 123 -32.17 -10.86 -18.27
CA ASN A 123 -31.33 -11.99 -17.85
C ASN A 123 -30.60 -12.65 -19.02
N VAL A 124 -31.30 -12.89 -20.14
CA VAL A 124 -30.66 -13.46 -21.34
C VAL A 124 -29.58 -12.53 -21.90
N TYR A 125 -29.82 -11.22 -21.96
CA TYR A 125 -28.80 -10.26 -22.41
C TYR A 125 -27.63 -10.15 -21.42
N TYR A 126 -27.88 -10.23 -20.11
CA TYR A 126 -26.85 -10.22 -19.08
C TYR A 126 -25.91 -11.44 -19.20
N ASP A 127 -26.46 -12.64 -19.40
CA ASP A 127 -25.68 -13.87 -19.59
C ASP A 127 -25.04 -14.00 -21.00
N GLN A 128 -25.46 -13.16 -21.95
CA GLN A 128 -24.78 -12.93 -23.23
C GLN A 128 -23.80 -11.72 -23.18
N GLU A 129 -23.57 -11.15 -22.00
CA GLU A 129 -22.72 -9.97 -21.72
C GLU A 129 -23.12 -8.67 -22.48
N ASP A 130 -24.33 -8.61 -23.03
CA ASP A 130 -24.92 -7.44 -23.70
C ASP A 130 -25.53 -6.48 -22.66
N TYR A 131 -24.67 -5.94 -21.80
CA TYR A 131 -25.07 -5.23 -20.59
C TYR A 131 -25.97 -4.00 -20.84
N GLU A 132 -25.85 -3.33 -21.99
CA GLU A 132 -26.76 -2.22 -22.33
C GLU A 132 -28.17 -2.72 -22.68
N LYS A 133 -28.34 -3.79 -23.46
CA LYS A 133 -29.68 -4.37 -23.69
C LYS A 133 -30.27 -4.98 -22.42
N ALA A 134 -29.43 -5.55 -21.56
CA ALA A 134 -29.86 -6.04 -20.25
C ALA A 134 -30.46 -4.89 -19.42
N LYS A 135 -29.74 -3.78 -19.31
CA LYS A 135 -30.16 -2.53 -18.64
C LYS A 135 -31.42 -1.91 -19.26
N GLU A 136 -31.52 -1.82 -20.59
CA GLU A 136 -32.75 -1.37 -21.26
C GLU A 136 -33.95 -2.25 -20.88
N ALA A 137 -33.79 -3.58 -20.91
CA ALA A 137 -34.85 -4.52 -20.59
C ALA A 137 -35.25 -4.49 -19.10
N TYR A 138 -34.30 -4.38 -18.17
CA TYR A 138 -34.60 -4.20 -16.73
C TYR A 138 -35.28 -2.86 -16.45
N VAL A 139 -34.84 -1.76 -17.09
CA VAL A 139 -35.51 -0.45 -16.96
C VAL A 139 -36.93 -0.49 -17.53
N LYS A 140 -37.18 -1.25 -18.61
CA LYS A 140 -38.54 -1.52 -19.11
C LYS A 140 -39.38 -2.30 -18.11
N ALA A 141 -38.83 -3.33 -17.48
CA ALA A 141 -39.54 -4.09 -16.44
C ALA A 141 -39.91 -3.21 -15.22
N ILE A 142 -38.97 -2.39 -14.74
CA ILE A 142 -39.20 -1.41 -13.65
C ILE A 142 -40.28 -0.40 -14.02
N ALA A 143 -40.27 0.12 -15.26
CA ALA A 143 -41.27 1.10 -15.71
C ALA A 143 -42.68 0.51 -15.92
N LEU A 144 -42.82 -0.83 -15.94
CA LEU A 144 -44.10 -1.53 -16.01
C LEU A 144 -44.62 -1.96 -14.63
N ASP A 145 -43.72 -2.35 -13.72
CA ASP A 145 -44.04 -2.56 -12.31
C ASP A 145 -42.86 -2.11 -11.42
N GLU A 146 -42.97 -0.91 -10.85
CA GLU A 146 -41.95 -0.34 -9.95
C GLU A 146 -41.72 -1.19 -8.69
N LYS A 147 -42.68 -2.06 -8.32
CA LYS A 147 -42.60 -2.95 -7.16
C LYS A 147 -41.98 -4.30 -7.47
N TYR A 148 -41.65 -4.58 -8.73
CA TYR A 148 -40.97 -5.80 -9.11
C TYR A 148 -39.49 -5.70 -8.72
N LYS A 149 -39.14 -6.28 -7.56
CA LYS A 149 -37.79 -6.23 -6.96
C LYS A 149 -36.69 -6.83 -7.83
N ASP A 150 -37.01 -7.84 -8.64
CA ASP A 150 -36.02 -8.65 -9.35
C ASP A 150 -35.31 -7.84 -10.46
N PRO A 151 -36.00 -7.06 -11.31
CA PRO A 151 -35.37 -6.04 -12.16
C PRO A 151 -34.45 -5.06 -11.44
N TRP A 152 -34.80 -4.57 -10.24
CA TRP A 152 -33.95 -3.63 -9.48
C TRP A 152 -32.64 -4.30 -9.03
N ASN A 153 -32.72 -5.54 -8.53
CA ASN A 153 -31.56 -6.37 -8.21
C ASN A 153 -30.66 -6.58 -9.45
N ASN A 154 -31.27 -6.92 -10.59
CA ASN A 154 -30.54 -7.28 -11.79
C ASN A 154 -29.95 -6.06 -12.52
N LEU A 155 -30.62 -4.90 -12.45
CA LEU A 155 -30.06 -3.61 -12.84
C LEU A 155 -28.84 -3.24 -11.97
N GLY A 156 -28.88 -3.55 -10.67
CA GLY A 156 -27.71 -3.47 -9.79
C GLY A 156 -26.54 -4.33 -10.26
N ASN A 157 -26.81 -5.58 -10.67
CA ASN A 157 -25.79 -6.48 -11.25
C ASN A 157 -25.19 -5.91 -12.55
N VAL A 158 -26.01 -5.29 -13.41
CA VAL A 158 -25.50 -4.61 -14.61
C VAL A 158 -24.59 -3.43 -14.24
N TYR A 159 -25.00 -2.56 -13.32
CA TYR A 159 -24.17 -1.44 -12.90
C TYR A 159 -22.87 -1.90 -12.23
N VAL A 160 -22.86 -3.03 -11.50
CA VAL A 160 -21.63 -3.70 -11.04
C VAL A 160 -20.72 -4.10 -12.20
N LYS A 161 -21.24 -4.72 -13.26
CA LYS A 161 -20.48 -5.08 -14.47
C LYS A 161 -19.95 -3.85 -15.21
N GLN A 162 -20.71 -2.74 -15.20
CA GLN A 162 -20.31 -1.44 -15.76
C GLN A 162 -19.39 -0.63 -14.84
N LYS A 163 -19.08 -1.11 -13.62
CA LYS A 163 -18.32 -0.42 -12.56
C LYS A 163 -18.93 0.89 -12.05
N ASP A 164 -20.24 1.08 -12.27
CA ASP A 164 -21.02 2.23 -11.82
C ASP A 164 -21.57 1.97 -10.40
N TYR A 165 -20.66 1.88 -9.44
CA TYR A 165 -20.95 1.33 -8.11
C TYR A 165 -22.00 2.12 -7.32
N GLU A 166 -22.13 3.45 -7.52
CA GLU A 166 -23.21 4.23 -6.88
C GLU A 166 -24.59 3.90 -7.47
N LYS A 167 -24.73 3.76 -8.80
CA LYS A 167 -26.03 3.32 -9.37
C LYS A 167 -26.36 1.86 -9.02
N ALA A 168 -25.34 1.02 -8.88
CA ALA A 168 -25.53 -0.33 -8.35
C ALA A 168 -26.11 -0.32 -6.92
N LYS A 169 -25.50 0.50 -6.05
CA LYS A 169 -25.94 0.75 -4.67
C LYS A 169 -27.39 1.25 -4.60
N GLU A 170 -27.73 2.26 -5.41
CA GLU A 170 -29.10 2.78 -5.51
C GLU A 170 -30.09 1.68 -5.94
N ALA A 171 -29.77 0.91 -6.98
CA ALA A 171 -30.64 -0.16 -7.48
C ALA A 171 -30.82 -1.31 -6.48
N TYR A 172 -29.75 -1.75 -5.80
CA TYR A 172 -29.84 -2.76 -4.74
C TYR A 172 -30.62 -2.24 -3.52
N LEU A 173 -30.43 -0.99 -3.11
CA LEU A 173 -31.21 -0.39 -2.02
C LEU A 173 -32.70 -0.25 -2.38
N LYS A 174 -33.04 -0.02 -3.65
CA LYS A 174 -34.43 -0.06 -4.13
C LYS A 174 -35.03 -1.47 -4.04
N ALA A 175 -34.30 -2.50 -4.45
CA ALA A 175 -34.74 -3.89 -4.30
C ALA A 175 -34.94 -4.30 -2.83
N ILE A 176 -34.01 -3.94 -1.93
CA ILE A 176 -34.13 -4.20 -0.48
C ILE A 176 -35.32 -3.43 0.14
N ALA A 177 -35.62 -2.22 -0.33
CA ALA A 177 -36.79 -1.46 0.12
C ALA A 177 -38.14 -2.03 -0.36
N LEU A 178 -38.13 -2.93 -1.34
CA LEU A 178 -39.30 -3.67 -1.82
C LEU A 178 -39.44 -5.04 -1.14
N ASP A 179 -38.32 -5.70 -0.83
CA ASP A 179 -38.27 -6.97 -0.11
C ASP A 179 -36.96 -7.07 0.69
N GLU A 180 -37.05 -6.82 2.00
CA GLU A 180 -35.91 -6.90 2.92
C GLU A 180 -35.32 -8.32 3.04
N LYS A 181 -36.03 -9.34 2.56
CA LYS A 181 -35.64 -10.76 2.68
C LYS A 181 -34.91 -11.29 1.45
N PHE A 182 -34.67 -10.44 0.45
CA PHE A 182 -34.06 -10.87 -0.81
C PHE A 182 -32.53 -11.02 -0.67
N ALA A 183 -32.09 -12.21 -0.22
CA ALA A 183 -30.68 -12.51 0.10
C ALA A 183 -29.70 -12.19 -1.05
N TYR A 184 -30.09 -12.44 -2.31
CA TYR A 184 -29.34 -12.10 -3.52
C TYR A 184 -28.96 -10.61 -3.58
N THR A 185 -29.89 -9.72 -3.21
CA THR A 185 -29.69 -8.26 -3.22
C THR A 185 -28.80 -7.79 -2.09
N TRP A 186 -28.93 -8.38 -0.91
CA TRP A 186 -27.99 -8.11 0.19
C TRP A 186 -26.56 -8.53 -0.15
N ASN A 187 -26.38 -9.65 -0.86
CA ASN A 187 -25.07 -10.05 -1.39
C ASN A 187 -24.53 -9.09 -2.46
N GLY A 188 -25.39 -8.61 -3.38
CA GLY A 188 -25.01 -7.61 -4.38
C GLY A 188 -24.59 -6.27 -3.75
N LEU A 189 -25.37 -5.78 -2.78
CA LEU A 189 -25.04 -4.58 -2.00
C LEU A 189 -23.75 -4.76 -1.17
N GLY A 190 -23.55 -5.95 -0.59
CA GLY A 190 -22.30 -6.29 0.11
C GLY A 190 -21.08 -6.24 -0.80
N TYR A 191 -21.20 -6.73 -2.04
CA TYR A 191 -20.15 -6.62 -3.06
C TYR A 191 -19.86 -5.17 -3.42
N VAL A 192 -20.89 -4.32 -3.57
CA VAL A 192 -20.70 -2.89 -3.82
C VAL A 192 -19.97 -2.19 -2.67
N TYR A 193 -20.41 -2.38 -1.43
CA TYR A 193 -19.71 -1.81 -0.27
C TYR A 193 -18.27 -2.33 -0.14
N TYR A 194 -18.03 -3.61 -0.44
CA TYR A 194 -16.70 -4.22 -0.47
C TYR A 194 -15.77 -3.53 -1.49
N VAL A 195 -16.22 -3.32 -2.75
CA VAL A 195 -15.42 -2.59 -3.76
C VAL A 195 -15.24 -1.11 -3.40
N GLN A 196 -16.22 -0.49 -2.72
CA GLN A 196 -16.12 0.86 -2.17
C GLN A 196 -15.25 0.96 -0.91
N LYS A 197 -14.73 -0.16 -0.39
CA LYS A 197 -13.98 -0.29 0.88
C LYS A 197 -14.73 0.13 2.14
N ASP A 198 -16.06 0.13 2.09
CA ASP A 198 -16.97 0.33 3.22
C ASP A 198 -17.20 -1.01 3.95
N TYR A 199 -16.09 -1.57 4.49
CA TYR A 199 -16.00 -2.96 4.89
C TYR A 199 -17.00 -3.38 5.99
N GLU A 200 -17.34 -2.49 6.93
CA GLU A 200 -18.37 -2.78 7.94
C GLU A 200 -19.77 -2.94 7.33
N LYS A 201 -20.16 -2.09 6.36
CA LYS A 201 -21.45 -2.25 5.67
C LYS A 201 -21.45 -3.45 4.73
N ALA A 202 -20.30 -3.79 4.14
CA ALA A 202 -20.14 -5.04 3.40
C ALA A 202 -20.35 -6.27 4.31
N LYS A 203 -19.75 -6.26 5.50
CA LYS A 203 -19.89 -7.30 6.53
C LYS A 203 -21.35 -7.45 6.98
N GLU A 204 -22.02 -6.36 7.34
CA GLU A 204 -23.45 -6.36 7.64
C GLU A 204 -24.30 -6.95 6.51
N ALA A 205 -24.06 -6.53 5.26
CA ALA A 205 -24.86 -6.93 4.12
C ALA A 205 -24.70 -8.43 3.80
N TYR A 206 -23.47 -8.95 3.81
CA TYR A 206 -23.27 -10.39 3.64
C TYR A 206 -23.82 -11.22 4.81
N GLN A 207 -23.69 -10.75 6.06
CA GLN A 207 -24.28 -11.44 7.22
C GLN A 207 -25.81 -11.48 7.14
N LYS A 208 -26.45 -10.40 6.68
CA LYS A 208 -27.89 -10.36 6.40
C LYS A 208 -28.28 -11.36 5.30
N ALA A 209 -27.52 -11.42 4.20
CA ALA A 209 -27.77 -12.39 3.13
C ALA A 209 -27.68 -13.85 3.63
N ILE A 210 -26.66 -14.17 4.44
CA ILE A 210 -26.48 -15.50 5.07
C ILE A 210 -27.62 -15.85 6.03
N ALA A 211 -28.09 -14.89 6.84
CA ALA A 211 -29.19 -15.11 7.78
C ALA A 211 -30.57 -15.22 7.11
N LEU A 212 -30.69 -14.81 5.84
CA LEU A 212 -31.91 -14.91 5.04
C LEU A 212 -31.98 -16.21 4.22
N ASP A 213 -30.83 -16.70 3.73
CA ASP A 213 -30.70 -18.02 3.12
C ASP A 213 -29.36 -18.67 3.51
N GLU A 214 -29.42 -19.61 4.45
CA GLU A 214 -28.24 -20.36 4.92
C GLU A 214 -27.64 -21.29 3.85
N LYS A 215 -28.36 -21.59 2.75
CA LYS A 215 -27.87 -22.44 1.66
C LYS A 215 -27.21 -21.65 0.52
N PHE A 216 -27.50 -20.35 0.40
CA PHE A 216 -27.00 -19.54 -0.70
C PHE A 216 -25.47 -19.33 -0.59
N ALA A 217 -24.71 -19.97 -1.47
CA ALA A 217 -23.25 -20.10 -1.31
C ALA A 217 -22.45 -18.81 -1.57
N HIS A 218 -22.97 -17.91 -2.41
CA HIS A 218 -22.27 -16.68 -2.81
C HIS A 218 -21.98 -15.71 -1.65
N PRO A 219 -22.93 -15.39 -0.74
CA PRO A 219 -22.67 -14.62 0.48
C PRO A 219 -21.49 -15.13 1.30
N TYR A 220 -21.42 -16.44 1.56
CA TYR A 220 -20.32 -17.03 2.33
C TYR A 220 -18.98 -16.86 1.62
N ARG A 221 -18.94 -17.06 0.29
CA ARG A 221 -17.75 -16.84 -0.54
C ARG A 221 -17.31 -15.37 -0.53
N ASN A 222 -18.26 -14.45 -0.67
CA ASN A 222 -17.96 -13.03 -0.82
C ASN A 222 -17.65 -12.36 0.53
N TYR A 223 -18.25 -12.84 1.62
CA TYR A 223 -17.81 -12.51 2.98
C TYR A 223 -16.42 -13.09 3.27
N GLY A 224 -16.14 -14.32 2.83
CA GLY A 224 -14.79 -14.89 2.87
C GLY A 224 -13.75 -14.02 2.16
N LEU A 225 -14.07 -13.44 1.00
CA LEU A 225 -13.21 -12.48 0.30
C LEU A 225 -13.03 -11.17 1.06
N LEU A 226 -14.12 -10.60 1.62
CA LEU A 226 -14.04 -9.42 2.48
C LEU A 226 -13.12 -9.68 3.70
N LEU A 227 -13.26 -10.84 4.35
CA LEU A 227 -12.45 -11.22 5.51
C LEU A 227 -10.98 -11.44 5.13
N VAL A 228 -10.67 -11.86 3.89
CA VAL A 228 -9.29 -11.87 3.38
C VAL A 228 -8.71 -10.46 3.28
N ASP A 229 -9.48 -9.49 2.80
CA ASP A 229 -9.02 -8.10 2.64
C ASP A 229 -9.01 -7.32 3.97
N MET A 230 -9.80 -7.76 4.97
CA MET A 230 -9.70 -7.34 6.37
C MET A 230 -8.62 -8.12 7.17
N ASN A 231 -7.95 -9.09 6.54
CA ASN A 231 -6.96 -10.00 7.13
C ASN A 231 -7.45 -10.82 8.36
N ASP A 232 -8.75 -11.13 8.46
CA ASP A 232 -9.25 -12.18 9.36
C ASP A 232 -9.33 -13.51 8.61
N LEU A 233 -8.17 -14.14 8.43
CA LEU A 233 -8.08 -15.32 7.57
C LEU A 233 -8.69 -16.58 8.20
N GLU A 234 -8.79 -16.66 9.53
CA GLU A 234 -9.47 -17.79 10.21
C GLU A 234 -11.00 -17.68 10.10
N GLU A 235 -11.60 -16.49 10.24
CA GLU A 235 -13.00 -16.30 9.90
C GLU A 235 -13.19 -16.58 8.39
N ALA A 236 -12.33 -16.04 7.51
CA ALA A 236 -12.40 -16.29 6.06
C ALA A 236 -12.38 -17.79 5.71
N ARG A 237 -11.51 -18.60 6.34
CA ARG A 237 -11.45 -20.06 6.15
C ARG A 237 -12.76 -20.75 6.53
N ILE A 238 -13.41 -20.31 7.62
CA ILE A 238 -14.70 -20.86 8.05
C ILE A 238 -15.78 -20.54 7.02
N TYR A 239 -15.87 -19.30 6.55
CA TYR A 239 -16.91 -18.91 5.58
C TYR A 239 -16.65 -19.49 4.18
N PHE A 240 -15.40 -19.63 3.73
CA PHE A 240 -15.10 -20.40 2.52
C PHE A 240 -15.42 -21.90 2.66
N GLY A 241 -15.25 -22.49 3.85
CA GLY A 241 -15.70 -23.85 4.14
C GLY A 241 -17.21 -24.01 3.98
N LYS A 242 -18.00 -23.14 4.63
CA LYS A 242 -19.47 -23.10 4.49
C LYS A 242 -19.91 -22.88 3.04
N ALA A 243 -19.22 -21.98 2.31
CA ALA A 243 -19.49 -21.74 0.89
C ALA A 243 -19.31 -23.01 0.05
N ILE A 244 -18.30 -23.84 0.34
CA ILE A 244 -18.04 -25.10 -0.37
C ILE A 244 -19.09 -26.17 -0.05
N GLU A 245 -19.54 -26.25 1.20
CA GLU A 245 -20.64 -27.14 1.60
C GLU A 245 -21.95 -26.72 0.91
N ALA A 246 -22.21 -25.41 0.83
CA ALA A 246 -23.31 -24.81 0.10
C ALA A 246 -23.24 -25.10 -1.41
N TYR A 247 -22.16 -24.75 -2.12
CA TYR A 247 -22.00 -25.03 -3.57
C TYR A 247 -22.08 -26.53 -3.89
N LYS A 248 -21.66 -27.42 -2.98
CA LYS A 248 -21.83 -28.88 -3.13
C LYS A 248 -23.29 -29.34 -2.99
N SER A 249 -24.11 -28.62 -2.26
CA SER A 249 -25.57 -28.84 -2.21
C SER A 249 -26.31 -28.19 -3.39
N GLU A 250 -25.79 -27.10 -3.96
CA GLU A 250 -26.30 -26.43 -5.16
C GLU A 250 -25.89 -27.14 -6.47
N GLY A 251 -24.77 -27.89 -6.47
CA GLY A 251 -24.21 -28.56 -7.66
C GLY A 251 -23.29 -27.67 -8.52
N GLU A 252 -22.90 -26.50 -8.03
CA GLU A 252 -22.27 -25.42 -8.80
C GLU A 252 -20.75 -25.62 -9.00
N ASN A 253 -20.38 -26.46 -9.96
CA ASN A 253 -18.98 -26.90 -10.17
C ASN A 253 -17.96 -25.77 -10.42
N TYR A 254 -18.33 -24.68 -11.10
CA TYR A 254 -17.38 -23.58 -11.38
C TYR A 254 -17.09 -22.77 -10.13
N TRP A 255 -18.13 -22.31 -9.44
CA TRP A 255 -17.97 -21.54 -8.21
C TRP A 255 -17.46 -22.41 -7.07
N LEU A 256 -17.80 -23.69 -7.03
CA LEU A 256 -17.16 -24.67 -6.16
C LEU A 256 -15.66 -24.71 -6.41
N SER A 257 -15.19 -24.96 -7.64
CA SER A 257 -13.75 -25.05 -7.94
C SER A 257 -13.00 -23.75 -7.65
N LEU A 258 -13.59 -22.59 -7.98
CA LEU A 258 -13.00 -21.28 -7.66
C LEU A 258 -13.02 -20.98 -6.16
N THR A 259 -13.98 -21.51 -5.41
CA THR A 259 -14.07 -21.35 -3.95
C THR A 259 -13.19 -22.36 -3.22
N GLU A 260 -12.99 -23.56 -3.76
CA GLU A 260 -11.96 -24.50 -3.32
C GLU A 260 -10.56 -23.93 -3.60
N LYS A 261 -10.35 -23.24 -4.74
CA LYS A 261 -9.12 -22.47 -4.98
C LYS A 261 -8.98 -21.28 -4.04
N ASN A 262 -10.05 -20.56 -3.70
CA ASN A 262 -9.98 -19.47 -2.70
C ASN A 262 -9.75 -20.02 -1.28
N LEU A 263 -10.38 -21.13 -0.91
CA LEU A 263 -10.15 -21.82 0.35
C LEU A 263 -8.73 -22.39 0.39
N GLU A 264 -8.20 -22.91 -0.71
CA GLU A 264 -6.82 -23.38 -0.75
C GLU A 264 -5.85 -22.21 -0.75
N ALA A 265 -6.12 -21.09 -1.42
CA ALA A 265 -5.34 -19.85 -1.29
C ALA A 265 -5.43 -19.24 0.13
N VAL A 266 -6.53 -19.42 0.85
CA VAL A 266 -6.70 -19.00 2.26
C VAL A 266 -6.16 -20.03 3.24
N LYS A 267 -6.14 -21.31 2.92
CA LYS A 267 -5.37 -22.34 3.64
C LYS A 267 -3.89 -22.18 3.34
N GLU A 268 -3.47 -21.73 2.17
CA GLU A 268 -2.10 -21.41 1.83
C GLU A 268 -1.71 -20.14 2.57
N LYS A 269 -2.50 -19.06 2.51
CA LYS A 269 -2.28 -17.87 3.34
C LYS A 269 -2.37 -18.16 4.85
N LEU A 270 -3.25 -19.02 5.36
CA LEU A 270 -3.30 -19.38 6.78
C LEU A 270 -2.23 -20.37 7.18
N ASN A 271 -1.95 -21.35 6.33
CA ASN A 271 -0.80 -22.23 6.47
C ASN A 271 0.48 -21.48 6.12
N ALA A 272 0.41 -20.20 5.71
CA ALA A 272 1.46 -19.18 5.59
C ALA A 272 1.25 -17.94 6.46
N GLU A 273 0.31 -17.98 7.41
CA GLU A 273 0.28 -17.25 8.69
C GLU A 273 0.49 -18.22 9.86
N LYS A 274 0.58 -19.52 9.55
CA LYS A 274 1.07 -20.63 10.38
C LYS A 274 2.42 -21.12 9.88
N VAL A 275 2.69 -21.09 8.56
CA VAL A 275 4.05 -20.86 8.03
C VAL A 275 4.42 -19.45 8.46
N VAL A 276 3.95 -18.27 8.04
CA VAL A 276 4.34 -16.96 8.69
C VAL A 276 3.72 -16.69 10.11
N LYS A 277 3.46 -17.75 10.87
CA LYS A 277 3.82 -17.80 12.31
C LYS A 277 5.15 -18.51 12.43
N ARG A 278 5.27 -19.82 12.17
CA ARG A 278 6.52 -20.59 11.99
C ARG A 278 7.54 -20.10 10.92
N VAL A 279 7.40 -18.89 10.37
CA VAL A 279 8.12 -18.15 9.28
C VAL A 279 8.06 -16.64 9.54
N ARG A 280 7.35 -16.19 10.58
CA ARG A 280 7.84 -15.17 11.51
C ARG A 280 8.75 -15.83 12.59
N ASP A 281 8.69 -17.16 12.68
CA ASP A 281 9.50 -18.15 13.38
C ASP A 281 10.21 -19.17 12.38
N SER A 282 10.55 -18.72 11.15
CA SER A 282 11.58 -19.22 10.18
C SER A 282 11.55 -18.58 8.72
N ILE A 283 11.52 -17.25 8.58
CA ILE A 283 11.35 -16.37 7.34
C ILE A 283 11.79 -16.89 5.94
N LYS A 284 10.95 -16.66 4.86
CA LYS A 284 11.36 -16.25 3.47
C LYS A 284 10.26 -16.07 2.36
N VAL A 285 10.68 -15.41 1.24
CA VAL A 285 10.19 -15.37 -0.18
C VAL A 285 9.33 -14.17 -0.66
N GLU A 286 9.53 -13.76 -1.93
CA GLU A 286 8.96 -12.61 -2.67
C GLU A 286 8.50 -13.01 -4.10
N ASP A 287 7.65 -12.19 -4.73
CA ASP A 287 7.82 -11.70 -6.13
C ASP A 287 7.18 -10.28 -6.25
N PRO A 288 7.96 -9.18 -6.35
CA PRO A 288 7.41 -7.82 -6.25
C PRO A 288 7.07 -7.12 -7.58
N ILE A 289 7.62 -7.59 -8.72
CA ILE A 289 7.75 -6.71 -9.91
C ILE A 289 6.40 -6.38 -10.56
N ALA A 290 5.45 -7.33 -10.57
CA ALA A 290 4.13 -7.12 -11.16
C ALA A 290 3.26 -6.12 -10.37
N ILE A 291 3.51 -5.94 -9.07
CA ILE A 291 2.74 -5.03 -8.20
C ILE A 291 3.19 -3.58 -8.42
N LEU A 292 4.52 -3.37 -8.50
CA LEU A 292 5.20 -2.07 -8.61
C LEU A 292 4.71 -1.20 -9.79
N LEU A 293 4.29 -1.83 -10.88
CA LEU A 293 3.83 -1.16 -12.12
C LEU A 293 2.36 -0.70 -12.08
N SER A 294 1.58 -1.10 -11.08
CA SER A 294 0.12 -0.81 -11.03
C SER A 294 -0.28 0.26 -10.02
N GLU A 295 0.53 0.50 -8.99
CA GLU A 295 0.19 1.49 -7.94
C GLU A 295 0.74 2.91 -8.22
N THR A 296 1.62 3.05 -9.21
CA THR A 296 2.42 4.27 -9.42
C THR A 296 1.68 5.43 -10.10
N GLU A 297 0.65 5.19 -10.92
CA GLU A 297 -0.12 6.26 -11.60
C GLU A 297 -0.83 7.24 -10.63
N ARG A 298 -1.08 6.84 -9.38
CA ARG A 298 -1.88 7.66 -8.44
C ARG A 298 -1.13 8.87 -7.88
N PHE A 299 0.20 8.81 -7.81
CA PHE A 299 0.99 9.77 -7.01
C PHE A 299 1.23 11.12 -7.69
N GLU A 300 1.11 11.22 -9.01
CA GLU A 300 1.43 12.44 -9.78
C GLU A 300 0.63 13.69 -9.33
N LYS A 301 -0.62 13.50 -8.87
CA LYS A 301 -1.46 14.60 -8.38
C LYS A 301 -1.06 15.13 -7.01
N GLU A 302 -0.61 14.25 -6.10
CA GLU A 302 -0.17 14.67 -4.75
C GLU A 302 1.21 15.37 -4.81
N ILE A 303 2.07 14.97 -5.75
CA ILE A 303 3.34 15.64 -6.04
C ILE A 303 3.12 17.12 -6.40
N PHE A 304 2.11 17.43 -7.21
CA PHE A 304 1.79 18.80 -7.62
C PHE A 304 1.33 19.71 -6.47
N GLU A 305 0.63 19.17 -5.46
CA GLU A 305 0.25 19.96 -4.28
C GLU A 305 1.40 20.10 -3.27
N LYS A 306 2.25 19.06 -3.10
CA LYS A 306 3.46 19.16 -2.27
C LYS A 306 4.44 20.24 -2.77
N GLN A 307 4.56 20.48 -4.08
CA GLN A 307 5.46 21.49 -4.66
C GLN A 307 5.36 22.88 -4.00
N LYS A 308 4.15 23.34 -3.65
CA LYS A 308 3.96 24.64 -2.97
C LYS A 308 4.57 24.71 -1.56
N LYS A 309 4.72 23.57 -0.86
CA LYS A 309 5.41 23.50 0.45
C LYS A 309 6.93 23.30 0.33
N PHE A 310 7.43 22.91 -0.84
CA PHE A 310 8.85 22.91 -1.17
C PHE A 310 9.37 24.30 -1.54
N GLN A 311 8.52 25.20 -2.05
CA GLN A 311 8.91 26.57 -2.44
C GLN A 311 9.71 27.28 -1.34
N PHE A 312 9.20 27.30 -0.10
CA PHE A 312 9.81 27.98 1.06
C PHE A 312 11.06 27.30 1.64
N PHE A 313 11.37 26.06 1.26
CA PHE A 313 12.54 25.31 1.79
C PHE A 313 13.89 25.81 1.22
N VAL A 314 13.83 26.61 0.16
CA VAL A 314 14.97 27.15 -0.60
C VAL A 314 15.35 28.57 -0.13
N GLU A 315 14.60 29.17 0.80
CA GLU A 315 14.60 30.64 1.02
C GLU A 315 15.39 31.12 2.25
N LYS A 316 16.15 30.24 2.92
CA LYS A 316 17.05 30.64 4.03
C LYS A 316 18.50 30.78 3.55
N GLU A 317 18.95 32.03 3.45
CA GLU A 317 20.38 32.36 3.34
C GLU A 317 21.13 32.02 4.65
N LYS A 318 22.47 31.98 4.59
CA LYS A 318 23.34 31.60 5.71
C LYS A 318 23.37 32.69 6.79
N ASP A 319 22.72 32.42 7.92
CA ASP A 319 23.21 32.97 9.19
C ASP A 319 24.61 32.40 9.49
N GLY A 320 25.49 33.25 10.01
CA GLY A 320 26.92 32.96 10.16
C GLY A 320 27.27 32.11 11.38
N GLU A 321 28.55 31.69 11.40
CA GLU A 321 29.25 31.07 12.53
C GLU A 321 28.68 29.74 13.07
N ASN A 322 29.35 28.64 12.70
CA ASN A 322 30.05 27.80 13.69
C ASN A 322 31.00 26.82 12.99
N GLU A 323 32.15 26.51 13.61
CA GLU A 323 33.14 25.53 13.08
C GLU A 323 32.73 24.05 13.31
N LEU A 324 31.50 23.83 13.80
CA LEU A 324 31.03 22.54 14.30
C LEU A 324 30.98 21.47 13.20
N GLN A 325 31.68 20.37 13.45
CA GLN A 325 31.69 19.17 12.60
C GLN A 325 30.84 18.08 13.26
N TYR A 326 29.70 17.73 12.66
CA TYR A 326 28.77 16.76 13.25
C TYR A 326 28.11 15.84 12.22
N LEU A 327 27.76 14.64 12.68
CA LEU A 327 26.88 13.68 12.02
C LEU A 327 25.46 13.83 12.58
N LYS A 328 24.51 14.16 11.72
CA LYS A 328 23.06 14.12 12.00
C LYS A 328 22.48 12.85 11.39
N VAL A 329 21.77 12.07 12.21
CA VAL A 329 21.01 10.90 11.72
C VAL A 329 19.60 11.35 11.35
N LEU A 330 19.18 10.99 10.13
CA LEU A 330 17.92 11.42 9.50
C LEU A 330 17.12 10.21 8.98
N ARG A 331 17.37 9.04 9.58
CA ARG A 331 16.77 7.73 9.31
C ARG A 331 16.21 7.18 10.63
N ARG A 332 15.04 6.55 10.59
CA ARG A 332 14.32 6.04 11.78
C ARG A 332 14.53 4.54 12.02
N TRP A 333 14.18 3.72 11.03
CA TRP A 333 14.42 2.27 10.95
C TRP A 333 14.17 1.82 9.50
N ASN A 334 14.72 0.67 9.10
CA ASN A 334 14.36 0.02 7.84
C ASN A 334 14.76 -1.47 7.83
N SER A 335 13.95 -2.26 7.13
CA SER A 335 14.40 -3.42 6.35
C SER A 335 13.27 -3.81 5.41
N TYR A 336 13.57 -4.07 4.13
CA TYR A 336 12.56 -4.26 3.09
C TYR A 336 11.67 -5.50 3.33
N THR A 337 10.45 -5.30 3.84
CA THR A 337 9.35 -6.27 3.84
C THR A 337 8.01 -5.52 3.97
N PRO A 338 7.07 -5.61 3.02
CA PRO A 338 5.81 -4.87 3.09
C PRO A 338 4.80 -5.58 4.01
N ILE A 339 4.85 -5.27 5.31
CA ILE A 339 3.78 -5.59 6.28
C ILE A 339 3.27 -4.30 6.90
N VAL A 340 1.94 -4.26 7.08
CA VAL A 340 1.11 -3.17 7.63
C VAL A 340 1.84 -2.36 8.72
N ALA A 341 2.04 -1.08 8.45
CA ALA A 341 2.36 -0.07 9.45
C ALA A 341 1.10 0.81 9.66
N ASP A 342 0.64 0.94 10.90
CA ASP A 342 -0.69 1.51 11.22
C ASP A 342 -0.87 3.00 10.83
N ASN A 343 0.21 3.69 10.44
CA ASN A 343 0.17 5.07 9.95
C ASN A 343 1.09 5.26 8.73
N TYR A 344 0.52 5.14 7.53
CA TYR A 344 1.25 5.24 6.25
C TYR A 344 1.97 6.60 6.04
N HIS A 345 1.52 7.66 6.72
CA HIS A 345 2.10 9.00 6.63
C HIS A 345 3.30 9.26 7.57
N ILE A 346 3.69 8.29 8.40
CA ILE A 346 4.79 8.49 9.37
C ILE A 346 5.85 7.40 9.21
N SER A 347 7.06 7.82 8.87
CA SER A 347 8.31 7.08 9.06
C SER A 347 8.51 5.75 8.32
N LYS A 348 8.93 5.84 7.05
CA LYS A 348 9.84 4.87 6.41
C LYS A 348 10.94 5.64 5.66
N GLY A 349 12.16 5.10 5.64
CA GLY A 349 13.33 5.67 4.96
C GLY A 349 14.06 6.82 5.69
N GLY A 350 14.99 7.47 4.97
CA GLY A 350 15.87 8.54 5.44
C GLY A 350 17.34 8.33 5.06
N GLY A 351 18.24 9.12 5.63
CA GLY A 351 19.69 9.04 5.36
C GLY A 351 20.56 9.66 6.47
N TYR A 352 21.76 10.11 6.11
CA TYR A 352 22.70 10.78 7.02
C TYR A 352 23.15 12.12 6.46
N PHE A 353 23.46 13.06 7.35
CA PHE A 353 24.00 14.36 6.98
C PHE A 353 25.22 14.69 7.84
N LEU A 354 26.39 14.82 7.20
CA LEU A 354 27.61 15.34 7.82
C LEU A 354 27.70 16.83 7.55
N LYS A 355 27.72 17.65 8.61
CA LYS A 355 28.11 19.06 8.51
C LYS A 355 29.62 19.17 8.74
N ILE A 356 30.34 19.82 7.82
CA ILE A 356 31.81 19.92 7.83
C ILE A 356 32.21 21.34 7.48
N LYS A 357 32.64 22.13 8.48
CA LYS A 357 33.19 23.49 8.30
C LYS A 357 32.31 24.39 7.40
N GLY A 358 30.98 24.32 7.61
CA GLY A 358 29.97 25.08 6.87
C GLY A 358 29.36 24.37 5.64
N TYR A 359 30.04 23.37 5.08
CA TYR A 359 29.55 22.52 4.00
C TYR A 359 28.70 21.35 4.52
N GLY A 360 27.93 20.70 3.64
CA GLY A 360 27.16 19.50 3.98
C GLY A 360 27.31 18.33 3.01
N VAL A 361 27.52 17.14 3.55
CA VAL A 361 27.60 15.86 2.81
C VAL A 361 26.42 14.98 3.22
N VAL A 362 25.57 14.62 2.26
CA VAL A 362 24.47 13.66 2.43
C VAL A 362 24.99 12.26 2.08
N ILE A 363 24.61 11.24 2.87
CA ILE A 363 24.95 9.83 2.62
C ILE A 363 23.66 9.01 2.59
N ASP A 364 23.50 8.20 1.54
CA ASP A 364 22.38 7.29 1.25
C ASP A 364 20.99 7.89 1.58
N PRO A 365 20.59 8.96 0.87
CA PRO A 365 19.25 9.52 1.00
C PRO A 365 18.23 8.53 0.41
N GLY A 366 17.53 7.79 1.27
CA GLY A 366 16.36 6.99 0.92
C GLY A 366 15.05 7.71 1.27
N PHE A 367 13.93 7.02 1.07
CA PHE A 367 12.55 7.56 1.12
C PHE A 367 12.29 8.58 2.25
N ASN A 368 11.63 9.70 1.92
CA ASN A 368 11.36 10.83 2.84
C ASN A 368 12.62 11.57 3.37
N PHE A 369 13.79 11.43 2.75
CA PHE A 369 15.00 12.12 3.21
C PHE A 369 14.78 13.65 3.28
N ILE A 370 14.15 14.27 2.27
CA ILE A 370 13.93 15.72 2.27
C ILE A 370 12.99 16.18 3.41
N ASP A 371 11.90 15.46 3.66
CA ASP A 371 10.94 15.80 4.72
C ASP A 371 11.61 15.60 6.12
N ASN A 372 12.45 14.57 6.31
CA ASN A 372 13.24 14.38 7.53
C ASN A 372 14.34 15.46 7.71
N PHE A 373 15.05 15.82 6.63
CA PHE A 373 16.13 16.81 6.63
C PHE A 373 15.61 18.22 6.94
N LYS A 374 14.47 18.59 6.35
CA LYS A 374 13.71 19.81 6.69
C LYS A 374 13.17 19.77 8.13
N GLY A 375 12.66 18.63 8.58
CA GLY A 375 12.19 18.42 9.96
C GLY A 375 13.30 18.56 11.01
N ALA A 376 14.54 18.23 10.65
CA ALA A 376 15.73 18.46 11.49
C ALA A 376 16.22 19.93 11.51
N GLY A 377 15.56 20.83 10.76
CA GLY A 377 15.83 22.27 10.77
C GLY A 377 16.78 22.77 9.67
N HIS A 378 17.24 21.89 8.79
CA HIS A 378 18.16 22.25 7.69
C HIS A 378 17.46 22.93 6.51
N CYS A 379 18.23 23.55 5.61
CA CYS A 379 17.74 24.03 4.30
C CYS A 379 18.47 23.37 3.12
N PHE A 380 17.87 23.44 1.91
CA PHE A 380 18.44 22.80 0.71
C PHE A 380 19.87 23.26 0.40
N ASP A 381 20.14 24.54 0.61
CA ASP A 381 21.42 25.18 0.28
C ASP A 381 22.61 24.69 1.11
N GLU A 382 22.36 23.87 2.14
CA GLU A 382 23.39 23.16 2.90
C GLU A 382 23.89 21.85 2.24
N ILE A 383 23.26 21.36 1.18
CA ILE A 383 23.69 20.13 0.49
C ILE A 383 24.74 20.47 -0.57
N ASP A 384 26.00 20.08 -0.35
CA ASP A 384 27.11 20.28 -1.30
C ASP A 384 27.56 18.98 -1.99
N VAL A 385 27.55 17.87 -1.25
CA VAL A 385 27.93 16.55 -1.75
C VAL A 385 26.83 15.54 -1.41
N VAL A 386 26.54 14.62 -2.32
CA VAL A 386 25.64 13.49 -2.10
C VAL A 386 26.38 12.21 -2.42
N ILE A 387 26.42 11.26 -1.48
CA ILE A 387 27.04 9.95 -1.65
C ILE A 387 25.94 8.89 -1.66
N VAL A 388 25.95 8.01 -2.66
CA VAL A 388 24.99 6.90 -2.81
C VAL A 388 25.75 5.59 -3.02
N SER A 389 25.67 4.70 -2.04
CA SER A 389 26.58 3.54 -1.90
C SER A 389 26.13 2.28 -2.64
N HIS A 390 24.83 2.16 -2.96
CA HIS A 390 24.21 0.96 -3.53
C HIS A 390 22.86 1.28 -4.22
N ALA A 391 22.35 0.38 -5.06
CA ALA A 391 21.34 0.71 -6.09
C ALA A 391 19.88 0.29 -5.79
N HIS A 392 19.33 0.68 -4.62
CA HIS A 392 17.92 0.42 -4.26
C HIS A 392 16.88 1.29 -4.99
N ASN A 393 15.59 0.96 -4.82
CA ASN A 393 14.47 1.65 -5.47
C ASN A 393 14.05 2.95 -4.79
N ASP A 394 14.19 3.05 -3.47
CA ASP A 394 13.84 4.22 -2.67
C ASP A 394 14.78 5.40 -2.92
N HIS A 395 16.06 5.15 -3.21
CA HIS A 395 17.02 6.19 -3.62
C HIS A 395 16.60 6.96 -4.88
N THR A 396 15.83 6.36 -5.78
CA THR A 396 15.42 6.98 -7.05
C THR A 396 14.69 8.31 -6.82
N SER A 397 13.64 8.29 -5.99
CA SER A 397 12.73 9.42 -5.80
C SER A 397 13.40 10.59 -5.06
N ASP A 398 14.27 10.30 -4.09
CA ASP A 398 14.98 11.34 -3.34
C ASP A 398 16.16 11.93 -4.15
N ILE A 399 16.83 11.17 -5.03
CA ILE A 399 17.82 11.74 -5.97
C ILE A 399 17.13 12.69 -6.97
N GLU A 400 16.00 12.28 -7.57
CA GLU A 400 15.23 13.17 -8.46
C GLU A 400 14.69 14.40 -7.73
N SER A 401 14.30 14.26 -6.46
CA SER A 401 13.88 15.38 -5.62
C SER A 401 15.03 16.36 -5.35
N ILE A 402 16.24 15.87 -5.05
CA ILE A 402 17.45 16.70 -4.87
C ILE A 402 17.79 17.44 -6.17
N LEU A 403 17.78 16.77 -7.33
CA LEU A 403 18.05 17.38 -8.63
C LEU A 403 16.97 18.41 -9.04
N THR A 404 15.71 18.14 -8.71
CA THR A 404 14.59 19.07 -8.93
C THR A 404 14.71 20.31 -8.05
N LEU A 405 15.08 20.16 -6.78
CA LEU A 405 15.34 21.27 -5.86
C LEU A 405 16.56 22.11 -6.30
N LEU A 406 17.62 21.46 -6.81
CA LEU A 406 18.80 22.14 -7.37
C LEU A 406 18.44 23.04 -8.57
N ASN A 407 17.72 22.48 -9.54
CA ASN A 407 17.19 23.18 -10.71
C ASN A 407 16.31 24.38 -10.30
N ASN A 408 15.43 24.19 -9.31
CA ASN A 408 14.56 25.24 -8.81
C ASN A 408 15.32 26.34 -8.05
N CYS A 409 16.32 25.98 -7.22
CA CYS A 409 17.19 26.95 -6.55
C CYS A 409 17.95 27.80 -7.57
N ASN A 410 18.62 27.16 -8.53
CA ASN A 410 19.39 27.86 -9.57
C ASN A 410 18.50 28.74 -10.46
N LYS A 411 17.29 28.32 -10.83
CA LYS A 411 16.30 29.17 -11.53
C LYS A 411 15.94 30.44 -10.76
N ARG A 412 15.82 30.37 -9.43
CA ARG A 412 15.59 31.58 -8.61
C ARG A 412 16.82 32.47 -8.52
N ARG A 413 18.01 31.90 -8.32
CA ARG A 413 19.27 32.67 -8.26
C ARG A 413 19.62 33.32 -9.61
N LYS A 414 19.20 32.73 -10.74
CA LYS A 414 19.18 33.37 -12.08
C LYS A 414 18.21 34.57 -12.15
N GLY A 415 17.12 34.54 -11.38
CA GLY A 415 16.05 35.54 -11.37
C GLY A 415 14.89 35.21 -12.33
N LEU A 416 14.67 33.93 -12.64
CA LEU A 416 13.69 33.46 -13.64
C LEU A 416 12.29 33.15 -13.08
N VAL A 417 12.11 33.19 -11.74
CA VAL A 417 10.85 32.79 -11.08
C VAL A 417 10.14 33.97 -10.41
N ASP A 418 10.90 34.90 -9.81
CA ASP A 418 10.38 36.05 -9.06
C ASP A 418 10.95 37.36 -9.62
N PHE A 419 10.06 38.27 -10.06
CA PHE A 419 10.43 39.53 -10.73
C PHE A 419 10.94 40.64 -9.77
N VAL A 420 10.95 40.40 -8.46
CA VAL A 420 11.15 41.44 -7.43
C VAL A 420 12.34 41.16 -6.49
N SER A 421 13.14 40.12 -6.77
CA SER A 421 14.31 39.78 -5.93
C SER A 421 15.57 40.54 -6.36
N GLU A 422 16.02 41.46 -5.49
CA GLU A 422 17.26 42.23 -5.69
C GLU A 422 18.53 41.36 -5.64
N ASN A 423 18.49 40.16 -5.04
CA ASN A 423 19.66 39.32 -4.81
C ASN A 423 19.88 38.25 -5.91
N THR A 424 19.61 38.59 -7.17
CA THR A 424 19.65 37.67 -8.32
C THR A 424 20.65 38.09 -9.39
N VAL A 425 21.13 37.14 -10.20
CA VAL A 425 22.04 37.45 -11.33
C VAL A 425 21.38 38.41 -12.33
N ARG A 426 20.08 38.26 -12.62
CA ARG A 426 19.30 39.23 -13.42
C ARG A 426 19.34 40.64 -12.82
N ALA A 427 19.20 40.78 -11.50
CA ALA A 427 19.29 42.07 -10.81
C ALA A 427 20.72 42.65 -10.81
N ASP A 428 21.75 41.82 -10.60
CA ASP A 428 23.15 42.24 -10.66
C ASP A 428 23.53 42.80 -12.06
N ILE A 429 23.11 42.13 -13.14
CA ILE A 429 23.33 42.60 -14.52
C ILE A 429 22.56 43.91 -14.76
N ALA A 430 21.28 43.97 -14.37
CA ALA A 430 20.44 45.16 -14.54
C ALA A 430 21.04 46.40 -13.85
N LYS A 431 21.50 46.21 -12.60
CA LYS A 431 22.19 47.22 -11.78
C LYS A 431 23.53 47.63 -12.40
N GLY A 432 24.34 46.68 -12.88
CA GLY A 432 25.61 46.94 -13.55
C GLY A 432 25.48 47.65 -14.90
N ARG A 433 24.35 47.46 -15.61
CA ARG A 433 24.04 48.12 -16.89
C ARG A 433 23.23 49.42 -16.73
N GLY A 434 22.71 49.72 -15.54
CA GLY A 434 21.83 50.88 -15.30
C GLY A 434 20.46 50.79 -15.99
N VAL A 435 19.93 49.58 -16.21
CA VAL A 435 18.66 49.33 -16.91
C VAL A 435 17.67 48.58 -16.02
N GLY A 436 16.39 48.58 -16.39
CA GLY A 436 15.37 47.79 -15.71
C GLY A 436 15.60 46.28 -15.85
N ILE A 437 15.25 45.52 -14.80
CA ILE A 437 15.38 44.05 -14.69
C ILE A 437 14.78 43.30 -15.90
N ASN A 438 13.70 43.82 -16.49
CA ASN A 438 13.01 43.24 -17.64
C ASN A 438 13.76 43.41 -18.99
N ASN A 439 14.83 44.22 -19.03
CA ASN A 439 15.60 44.51 -20.24
C ASN A 439 16.85 43.61 -20.40
N ILE A 440 17.00 42.59 -19.54
CA ILE A 440 18.10 41.63 -19.59
C ILE A 440 17.60 40.31 -20.18
N THR A 441 18.25 39.84 -21.24
CA THR A 441 17.87 38.61 -21.96
C THR A 441 18.24 37.35 -21.17
N GLU A 442 17.57 36.24 -21.46
CA GLU A 442 17.89 34.94 -20.83
C GLU A 442 19.28 34.44 -21.23
N GLU A 443 19.76 34.75 -22.43
CA GLU A 443 21.11 34.41 -22.88
C GLU A 443 22.20 35.16 -22.07
N GLU A 444 21.98 36.44 -21.74
CA GLU A 444 22.86 37.19 -20.84
C GLU A 444 22.86 36.62 -19.42
N ILE A 445 21.68 36.26 -18.91
CA ILE A 445 21.53 35.68 -17.57
C ILE A 445 22.23 34.33 -17.50
N GLU A 446 22.08 33.47 -18.50
CA GLU A 446 22.73 32.16 -18.54
C GLU A 446 24.24 32.30 -18.60
N LYS A 447 24.77 33.14 -19.50
CA LYS A 447 26.21 33.41 -19.62
C LYS A 447 26.82 33.97 -18.34
N ALA A 448 26.13 34.88 -17.65
CA ALA A 448 26.58 35.42 -16.37
C ALA A 448 26.44 34.41 -15.22
N PHE A 449 25.38 33.61 -15.21
CA PHE A 449 25.11 32.62 -14.16
C PHE A 449 26.10 31.46 -14.18
N MET A 450 26.47 30.97 -15.38
CA MET A 450 27.44 29.88 -15.54
C MET A 450 28.82 30.18 -14.90
N ILE A 451 29.18 31.46 -14.75
CA ILE A 451 30.40 31.94 -14.08
C ILE A 451 30.14 32.61 -12.72
N SER A 452 28.90 32.62 -12.22
CA SER A 452 28.52 33.32 -10.98
C SER A 452 28.78 32.49 -9.74
N THR A 453 29.35 33.10 -8.70
CA THR A 453 29.45 32.51 -7.35
C THR A 453 28.08 32.28 -6.69
N ARG A 454 27.00 32.86 -7.23
CA ARG A 454 25.62 32.54 -6.81
C ARG A 454 25.18 31.16 -7.28
N ARG A 455 25.83 30.54 -8.26
CA ARG A 455 25.40 29.24 -8.80
C ARG A 455 25.64 28.13 -7.78
N LYS A 456 24.60 27.37 -7.43
CA LYS A 456 24.76 26.16 -6.63
C LYS A 456 25.14 25.02 -7.56
N THR A 457 26.18 24.27 -7.20
CA THR A 457 26.41 22.93 -7.75
C THR A 457 26.35 21.90 -6.62
N ILE A 458 26.14 20.64 -7.01
CA ILE A 458 26.26 19.46 -6.15
C ILE A 458 27.19 18.45 -6.83
N ASP A 459 28.08 17.84 -6.06
CA ASP A 459 28.90 16.72 -6.51
C ASP A 459 28.30 15.40 -5.99
N LEU A 460 27.86 14.52 -6.91
CA LEU A 460 27.27 13.22 -6.62
C LEU A 460 28.32 12.11 -6.73
N TYR A 461 28.62 11.40 -5.65
CA TYR A 461 29.50 10.24 -5.66
C TYR A 461 28.66 8.97 -5.59
N ILE A 462 28.60 8.24 -6.69
CA ILE A 462 27.66 7.13 -6.89
C ILE A 462 28.41 5.82 -7.12
N SER A 463 27.95 4.72 -6.54
CA SER A 463 28.53 3.40 -6.81
C SER A 463 28.37 3.00 -8.28
N LYS A 464 29.13 2.00 -8.71
CA LYS A 464 29.06 1.45 -10.07
C LYS A 464 27.68 0.86 -10.41
N SER A 465 26.95 0.33 -9.43
CA SER A 465 25.56 -0.13 -9.63
C SER A 465 24.58 1.04 -9.72
N VAL A 466 24.77 2.10 -8.92
CA VAL A 466 23.95 3.33 -8.98
C VAL A 466 24.10 4.02 -10.33
N ASP A 467 25.32 4.13 -10.88
CA ASP A 467 25.56 4.62 -12.25
C ASP A 467 24.84 3.77 -13.30
N LYS A 468 25.07 2.45 -13.31
CA LYS A 468 24.40 1.51 -14.23
C LYS A 468 22.87 1.60 -14.18
N LYS A 469 22.28 1.83 -13.00
CA LYS A 469 20.83 1.96 -12.82
C LYS A 469 20.29 3.29 -13.33
N PHE A 470 20.94 4.38 -12.95
CA PHE A 470 20.40 5.73 -13.11
C PHE A 470 21.03 6.52 -14.26
N ALA A 471 21.95 5.95 -15.04
CA ALA A 471 22.55 6.62 -16.21
C ALA A 471 21.49 7.23 -17.15
N GLY A 472 20.35 6.59 -17.38
CA GLY A 472 19.25 7.18 -18.17
C GLY A 472 18.71 8.48 -17.54
N MET A 473 18.34 8.41 -16.26
CA MET A 473 17.84 9.53 -15.44
C MET A 473 18.86 10.68 -15.36
N LEU A 474 20.12 10.38 -15.04
CA LEU A 474 21.23 11.33 -14.93
C LEU A 474 21.68 11.92 -16.28
N ASN A 475 21.13 11.46 -17.41
CA ASN A 475 21.28 12.07 -18.73
C ASN A 475 20.10 12.99 -19.12
N LEU A 476 18.97 12.96 -18.41
CA LEU A 476 17.77 13.76 -18.72
C LEU A 476 17.75 15.15 -18.05
N TYR A 477 18.37 15.28 -16.87
CA TYR A 477 18.56 16.58 -16.21
C TYR A 477 19.79 17.31 -16.81
N SER A 478 19.83 18.65 -16.70
CA SER A 478 20.96 19.45 -17.18
C SER A 478 22.23 19.08 -16.41
N LYS A 479 23.22 18.55 -17.13
CA LYS A 479 24.55 18.16 -16.62
C LYS A 479 25.42 19.34 -16.20
N ASP A 480 24.92 20.56 -16.37
CA ASP A 480 25.68 21.76 -16.06
C ASP A 480 25.70 21.99 -14.54
N ASP A 481 24.56 21.79 -13.86
CA ASP A 481 24.36 22.20 -12.46
C ASP A 481 24.81 21.14 -11.43
N TYR A 482 25.04 19.89 -11.84
CA TYR A 482 25.63 18.85 -10.99
C TYR A 482 26.73 18.10 -11.72
N LYS A 483 27.73 17.63 -10.96
CA LYS A 483 28.72 16.67 -11.44
C LYS A 483 28.42 15.34 -10.79
N TYR A 484 28.65 14.23 -11.48
CA TYR A 484 28.63 12.91 -10.87
C TYR A 484 29.93 12.17 -11.12
N HIS A 485 30.33 11.38 -10.12
CA HIS A 485 31.59 10.66 -10.05
C HIS A 485 31.27 9.22 -9.68
N VAL A 486 31.63 8.27 -10.55
CA VAL A 486 31.51 6.85 -10.21
C VAL A 486 32.61 6.51 -9.20
N ILE A 487 32.25 5.82 -8.12
CA ILE A 487 33.17 5.34 -7.08
C ILE A 487 33.17 3.82 -7.01
N GLU A 488 34.36 3.26 -6.84
CA GLU A 488 34.57 1.81 -6.75
C GLU A 488 35.43 1.45 -5.53
N LYS A 489 35.43 0.17 -5.15
CA LYS A 489 36.25 -0.35 -4.03
C LYS A 489 37.72 0.06 -4.16
N ASP A 490 38.32 0.44 -3.03
CA ASP A 490 39.70 0.92 -2.88
C ASP A 490 39.99 2.31 -3.49
N ASP A 491 39.00 3.02 -4.03
CA ASP A 491 39.14 4.45 -4.36
C ASP A 491 39.49 5.29 -3.13
N GLU A 492 40.45 6.20 -3.26
CA GLU A 492 40.66 7.30 -2.32
C GLU A 492 40.34 8.62 -3.02
N LYS A 493 39.35 9.36 -2.51
CA LYS A 493 38.93 10.65 -3.05
C LYS A 493 39.14 11.76 -2.00
N SER A 494 39.38 12.97 -2.49
CA SER A 494 39.38 14.19 -1.68
C SER A 494 38.15 15.01 -2.07
N LEU A 495 37.31 15.31 -1.09
CA LEU A 495 36.05 16.04 -1.23
C LEU A 495 36.20 17.46 -0.69
N LEU A 496 35.31 18.36 -1.11
CA LEU A 496 35.21 19.73 -0.58
C LEU A 496 36.57 20.46 -0.58
N ASP A 497 37.23 20.50 -1.74
CA ASP A 497 38.54 21.13 -1.98
C ASP A 497 39.66 20.74 -0.98
N GLY A 498 39.59 19.52 -0.44
CA GLY A 498 40.58 18.98 0.50
C GLY A 498 40.10 18.87 1.95
N LEU A 499 38.93 19.41 2.28
CA LEU A 499 38.41 19.45 3.66
C LEU A 499 37.96 18.09 4.20
N LEU A 500 37.69 17.11 3.33
CA LEU A 500 37.30 15.75 3.70
C LEU A 500 38.00 14.73 2.81
N LYS A 501 38.80 13.83 3.40
CA LYS A 501 39.29 12.64 2.69
C LYS A 501 38.32 11.46 2.92
N ILE A 502 38.02 10.73 1.85
CA ILE A 502 37.34 9.43 1.93
C ILE A 502 38.18 8.29 1.35
N LYS A 503 37.96 7.08 1.86
CA LYS A 503 38.35 5.82 1.21
C LYS A 503 37.13 4.94 1.03
N VAL A 504 36.89 4.51 -0.19
CA VAL A 504 35.78 3.65 -0.58
C VAL A 504 36.18 2.20 -0.35
N ILE A 505 35.30 1.41 0.24
CA ILE A 505 35.55 0.02 0.62
C ILE A 505 34.47 -0.89 0.03
N GLY A 506 34.78 -2.16 -0.23
CA GLY A 506 33.79 -3.08 -0.79
C GLY A 506 32.71 -3.40 0.22
N ALA A 507 31.45 -3.24 -0.17
CA ALA A 507 30.32 -3.82 0.53
C ALA A 507 29.89 -5.09 -0.21
N LYS A 508 29.53 -6.15 0.53
CA LYS A 508 28.92 -7.33 -0.08
C LYS A 508 27.41 -7.21 0.02
N HIS A 509 26.75 -6.79 -1.04
CA HIS A 509 25.32 -6.54 -1.02
C HIS A 509 24.71 -6.77 -2.40
N ASP A 510 23.76 -7.70 -2.46
CA ASP A 510 23.02 -8.11 -3.66
C ASP A 510 22.01 -7.03 -4.05
N ASP A 511 22.49 -5.91 -4.62
CA ASP A 511 21.60 -4.88 -5.17
C ASP A 511 20.96 -5.34 -6.49
N ILE A 512 20.10 -4.48 -7.05
CA ILE A 512 19.28 -4.77 -8.24
C ILE A 512 20.13 -5.08 -9.50
N ILE A 513 21.44 -4.84 -9.47
CA ILE A 513 22.36 -5.02 -10.60
C ILE A 513 23.55 -5.95 -10.29
N SER A 514 24.11 -5.94 -9.07
CA SER A 514 25.28 -6.77 -8.74
C SER A 514 25.55 -6.96 -7.24
N ASP A 515 26.03 -8.14 -6.82
CA ASP A 515 26.57 -8.38 -5.46
C ASP A 515 28.03 -7.90 -5.26
N GLN A 516 28.62 -7.25 -6.27
CA GLN A 516 30.03 -6.81 -6.30
C GLN A 516 30.21 -5.27 -6.35
N ASP A 517 29.19 -4.52 -6.80
CA ASP A 517 29.32 -3.10 -7.14
C ASP A 517 28.90 -2.13 -6.02
N SER A 518 28.34 -2.66 -4.92
CA SER A 518 27.98 -1.89 -3.72
C SER A 518 29.22 -1.52 -2.88
N VAL A 519 29.19 -0.35 -2.22
CA VAL A 519 30.32 0.17 -1.44
C VAL A 519 29.95 0.63 -0.03
N GLY A 520 30.94 0.64 0.86
CA GLY A 520 30.98 1.42 2.10
C GLY A 520 32.01 2.54 1.99
N VAL A 521 32.08 3.43 3.00
CA VAL A 521 32.99 4.60 2.99
C VAL A 521 33.63 4.85 4.36
N LEU A 522 34.95 4.99 4.37
CA LEU A 522 35.75 5.51 5.47
C LEU A 522 35.88 7.02 5.33
N PHE A 523 35.32 7.78 6.26
CA PHE A 523 35.47 9.24 6.31
C PHE A 523 36.55 9.60 7.33
N TYR A 524 37.59 10.32 6.88
CA TYR A 524 38.73 10.70 7.72
C TYR A 524 38.59 12.15 8.20
N PHE A 525 38.53 12.31 9.52
CA PHE A 525 38.64 13.57 10.24
C PHE A 525 39.94 13.56 11.05
N ASP A 526 40.32 14.70 11.64
CA ASP A 526 41.68 14.95 12.18
C ASP A 526 42.21 13.81 13.07
N ASP A 527 41.44 13.39 14.10
CA ASP A 527 41.72 12.18 14.91
C ASP A 527 40.59 11.13 14.90
N THR A 528 39.49 11.39 14.20
CA THR A 528 38.30 10.50 14.13
C THR A 528 38.16 9.86 12.76
N VAL A 529 37.86 8.57 12.70
CA VAL A 529 37.47 7.88 11.45
C VAL A 529 36.06 7.34 11.60
N LEU A 530 35.12 7.91 10.84
CA LEU A 530 33.76 7.39 10.74
C LEU A 530 33.73 6.29 9.67
N VAL A 531 33.43 5.07 10.11
CA VAL A 531 33.29 3.89 9.26
C VAL A 531 31.81 3.74 8.89
N TYR A 532 31.45 4.14 7.67
CA TYR A 532 30.16 3.82 7.08
C TYR A 532 30.28 2.47 6.37
N THR A 533 29.54 1.47 6.80
CA THR A 533 29.66 0.12 6.23
C THR A 533 29.00 -0.03 4.86
N GLY A 534 28.10 0.91 4.50
CA GLY A 534 26.99 0.63 3.59
C GLY A 534 26.08 -0.46 4.16
N ASP A 535 25.08 -0.88 3.39
CA ASP A 535 24.53 -2.20 3.59
C ASP A 535 25.57 -3.23 3.11
N THR A 536 26.02 -4.12 4.01
CA THR A 536 26.99 -5.16 3.67
C THR A 536 26.80 -6.44 4.49
N GLY A 537 26.75 -7.58 3.82
CA GLY A 537 26.83 -8.91 4.41
C GLY A 537 28.18 -9.20 5.04
N TRP A 538 28.21 -10.17 5.98
CA TRP A 538 29.46 -10.70 6.51
C TRP A 538 29.99 -11.84 5.64
N SER A 539 31.30 -11.83 5.38
CA SER A 539 32.00 -12.92 4.68
C SER A 539 33.48 -12.93 5.01
N ASN A 540 34.18 -14.03 4.66
CA ASN A 540 35.62 -14.18 4.87
C ASN A 540 36.46 -13.15 4.10
N GLU A 541 35.92 -12.48 3.08
CA GLU A 541 36.59 -11.36 2.41
C GLU A 541 36.39 -10.05 3.17
N ILE A 542 35.14 -9.75 3.55
CA ILE A 542 34.78 -8.59 4.37
C ILE A 542 35.52 -8.62 5.73
N GLU A 543 35.66 -9.80 6.35
CA GLU A 543 36.47 -10.02 7.55
C GLU A 543 37.95 -9.63 7.31
N LYS A 544 38.56 -10.05 6.19
CA LYS A 544 39.94 -9.68 5.83
C LYS A 544 40.09 -8.18 5.52
N GLN A 545 39.12 -7.58 4.84
CA GLN A 545 39.07 -6.16 4.52
C GLN A 545 39.09 -5.34 5.81
N TYR A 546 38.18 -5.61 6.75
CA TYR A 546 38.12 -4.89 8.01
C TYR A 546 39.29 -5.20 8.97
N ILE A 547 39.89 -6.41 8.91
CA ILE A 547 41.15 -6.72 9.60
C ILE A 547 42.31 -5.85 9.08
N ASN A 548 42.35 -5.53 7.78
CA ASN A 548 43.35 -4.64 7.22
C ASN A 548 43.06 -3.18 7.58
N ILE A 549 41.83 -2.70 7.37
CA ILE A 549 41.40 -1.36 7.77
C ILE A 549 41.74 -1.08 9.24
N HIS A 550 41.46 -2.00 10.17
CA HIS A 550 41.81 -1.84 11.58
C HIS A 550 43.33 -1.64 11.80
N LYS A 551 44.22 -2.32 11.06
CA LYS A 551 45.68 -2.09 11.19
C LYS A 551 46.06 -0.65 10.85
N ASP A 552 45.37 -0.06 9.88
CA ASP A 552 45.63 1.29 9.37
C ASP A 552 45.04 2.37 10.29
N ILE A 553 43.83 2.14 10.86
CA ILE A 553 43.08 3.15 11.63
C ILE A 553 43.05 2.94 13.16
N LYS A 554 43.64 1.88 13.72
CA LYS A 554 43.68 1.57 15.18
C LYS A 554 44.22 2.67 16.09
N SER A 555 44.94 3.66 15.56
CA SER A 555 45.44 4.82 16.32
C SER A 555 44.43 5.97 16.43
N LYS A 556 43.33 5.91 15.66
CA LYS A 556 42.30 6.95 15.58
C LYS A 556 41.08 6.61 16.42
N HIS A 557 40.22 7.60 16.67
CA HIS A 557 38.89 7.42 17.22
C HIS A 557 37.99 6.80 16.14
N ILE A 558 37.93 5.46 16.10
CA ILE A 558 37.05 4.73 15.19
C ILE A 558 35.61 4.84 15.71
N VAL A 559 34.73 5.44 14.92
CA VAL A 559 33.28 5.48 15.12
C VAL A 559 32.64 4.63 14.03
N LEU A 560 31.86 3.62 14.40
CA LEU A 560 31.17 2.75 13.45
C LEU A 560 29.72 3.19 13.29
N LEU A 561 29.28 3.42 12.05
CA LEU A 561 27.88 3.65 11.70
C LEU A 561 27.33 2.37 11.07
N ALA A 562 26.49 1.65 11.82
CA ALA A 562 26.20 0.24 11.62
C ALA A 562 24.75 -0.03 11.19
N HIS A 563 24.63 -0.93 10.21
CA HIS A 563 23.37 -1.40 9.63
C HIS A 563 23.23 -2.90 9.93
N ILE A 564 22.32 -3.25 10.83
CA ILE A 564 22.05 -4.66 11.16
C ILE A 564 20.89 -5.23 10.34
N GLY A 565 19.97 -4.37 9.89
CA GLY A 565 18.75 -4.79 9.20
C GLY A 565 17.78 -5.53 10.13
N GLY A 566 16.86 -6.28 9.53
CA GLY A 566 15.81 -7.00 10.27
C GLY A 566 16.15 -8.44 10.62
N LEU A 567 15.64 -8.89 11.77
CA LEU A 567 15.88 -10.20 12.37
C LEU A 567 15.65 -11.35 11.36
N LYS A 568 16.67 -12.16 11.13
CA LYS A 568 16.57 -13.44 10.40
C LYS A 568 17.03 -14.59 11.28
N GLU A 569 16.31 -15.69 11.20
CA GLU A 569 16.33 -16.68 12.29
C GLU A 569 17.33 -17.81 12.09
N TYR A 570 17.88 -17.91 10.88
CA TYR A 570 19.07 -18.70 10.61
C TYR A 570 20.30 -18.19 11.39
N GLU A 571 20.27 -17.02 12.04
CA GLU A 571 21.25 -16.63 13.08
C GLU A 571 21.43 -17.71 14.15
N SER A 572 20.36 -18.41 14.53
CA SER A 572 20.39 -19.51 15.51
C SER A 572 21.39 -20.60 15.15
N LYS A 573 21.68 -20.80 13.85
CA LYS A 573 22.67 -21.77 13.36
C LYS A 573 24.09 -21.49 13.82
N TYR A 574 24.41 -20.26 14.27
CA TYR A 574 25.75 -19.92 14.78
C TYR A 574 26.12 -20.68 16.06
N LEU A 575 25.10 -21.16 16.80
CA LEU A 575 25.27 -22.01 17.96
C LEU A 575 25.75 -23.43 17.59
N ILE A 576 25.53 -23.87 16.34
CA ILE A 576 25.97 -25.16 15.80
C ILE A 576 27.33 -24.94 15.09
N PRO A 577 28.47 -25.46 15.62
CA PRO A 577 29.80 -25.12 15.12
C PRO A 577 30.00 -25.31 13.61
N GLU A 578 29.42 -26.39 13.06
CA GLU A 578 29.54 -26.80 11.66
C GLU A 578 28.72 -25.89 10.72
N LYS A 579 27.70 -25.20 11.25
CA LYS A 579 26.75 -24.37 10.48
C LYS A 579 26.93 -22.87 10.68
N ARG A 580 27.99 -22.44 11.38
CA ARG A 580 28.27 -21.01 11.64
C ARG A 580 28.29 -20.13 10.40
N ASN A 581 28.76 -20.66 9.28
CA ASN A 581 28.80 -19.92 8.01
C ASN A 581 27.39 -19.70 7.40
N GLU A 582 26.40 -20.52 7.76
CA GLU A 582 24.99 -20.36 7.34
C GLU A 582 24.23 -19.30 8.15
N ALA A 583 24.84 -18.73 9.20
CA ALA A 583 24.21 -17.82 10.15
C ALA A 583 24.39 -16.33 9.83
N PHE A 584 25.24 -16.02 8.84
CA PHE A 584 25.50 -14.65 8.38
C PHE A 584 24.54 -14.25 7.26
N TYR A 585 24.13 -12.99 7.22
CA TYR A 585 23.25 -12.47 6.17
C TYR A 585 24.08 -12.17 4.91
N LYS A 586 23.46 -12.32 3.72
CA LYS A 586 24.12 -11.99 2.44
C LYS A 586 24.33 -10.48 2.25
N ASN A 587 23.42 -9.64 2.77
CA ASN A 587 23.28 -8.23 2.34
C ASN A 587 23.45 -7.16 3.43
N HIS A 588 23.24 -7.49 4.72
CA HIS A 588 23.48 -6.58 5.85
C HIS A 588 24.31 -7.32 6.91
N LEU A 589 24.80 -6.65 7.96
CA LEU A 589 25.65 -7.34 8.93
C LEU A 589 24.88 -8.36 9.78
N GLY A 590 23.58 -8.14 10.01
CA GLY A 590 22.83 -8.86 11.04
C GLY A 590 23.43 -8.64 12.44
N ARG A 591 22.89 -9.32 13.46
CA ARG A 591 23.39 -9.12 14.83
C ARG A 591 24.76 -9.76 15.02
N ILE A 592 24.99 -10.90 14.38
CA ILE A 592 26.19 -11.72 14.52
C ILE A 592 27.35 -11.15 13.67
N GLY A 593 27.08 -10.70 12.44
CA GLY A 593 28.08 -10.03 11.62
C GLY A 593 28.50 -8.68 12.20
N LEU A 594 27.60 -7.94 12.87
CA LEU A 594 28.01 -6.76 13.64
C LEU A 594 28.92 -7.15 14.81
N GLY A 595 28.53 -8.14 15.65
CA GLY A 595 29.39 -8.58 16.76
C GLY A 595 30.78 -9.06 16.30
N LYS A 596 30.84 -9.70 15.13
CA LYS A 596 32.09 -10.05 14.42
C LYS A 596 32.87 -8.81 13.96
N LEU A 597 32.22 -7.83 13.33
CA LEU A 597 32.82 -6.58 12.88
C LEU A 597 33.40 -5.77 14.05
N ILE A 598 32.67 -5.67 15.15
CA ILE A 598 33.14 -5.05 16.41
C ILE A 598 34.38 -5.76 16.94
N SER A 599 34.40 -7.10 16.94
CA SER A 599 35.55 -7.89 17.39
C SER A 599 36.83 -7.62 16.56
N VAL A 600 36.65 -7.22 15.29
CA VAL A 600 37.73 -6.87 14.35
C VAL A 600 38.12 -5.39 14.46
N LEU A 601 37.18 -4.47 14.26
CA LEU A 601 37.43 -3.01 14.21
C LEU A 601 37.66 -2.39 15.59
N LYS A 602 37.03 -2.91 16.63
CA LYS A 602 37.04 -2.39 18.02
C LYS A 602 36.78 -0.87 18.08
N PRO A 603 35.65 -0.38 17.52
CA PRO A 603 35.35 1.04 17.54
C PRO A 603 35.09 1.53 18.96
N LYS A 604 35.41 2.81 19.23
CA LYS A 604 35.09 3.41 20.54
C LYS A 604 33.57 3.55 20.71
N ILE A 605 32.88 3.96 19.64
CA ILE A 605 31.44 4.15 19.58
C ILE A 605 30.88 3.42 18.37
N CYS A 606 29.77 2.70 18.55
CA CYS A 606 28.96 2.10 17.51
C CYS A 606 27.57 2.72 17.53
N LEU A 607 27.25 3.49 16.49
CA LEU A 607 25.92 4.03 16.24
C LEU A 607 25.15 2.99 15.41
N ILE A 608 24.22 2.26 16.04
CA ILE A 608 23.34 1.34 15.31
C ILE A 608 22.17 2.18 14.80
N SER A 609 22.15 2.51 13.51
CA SER A 609 21.18 3.43 12.89
C SER A 609 20.14 2.74 12.01
N GLU A 610 20.35 1.46 11.67
CA GLU A 610 19.36 0.67 10.94
C GLU A 610 19.06 -0.65 11.62
N PHE A 611 17.81 -0.74 12.09
CA PHE A 611 17.15 -1.91 12.65
C PHE A 611 15.95 -2.23 11.75
N GLY A 612 15.60 -3.52 11.62
CA GLY A 612 14.34 -3.92 10.99
C GLY A 612 13.11 -3.43 11.76
N GLU A 613 11.98 -3.44 11.07
CA GLU A 613 10.71 -2.89 11.58
C GLU A 613 10.19 -3.69 12.79
N GLU A 614 10.46 -5.00 12.86
CA GLU A 614 10.16 -5.85 14.01
C GLU A 614 11.02 -5.56 15.25
N LEU A 615 12.17 -4.90 15.09
CA LEU A 615 13.04 -4.46 16.20
C LEU A 615 12.71 -3.05 16.71
N ARG A 616 11.78 -2.33 16.07
CA ARG A 616 11.44 -0.90 16.33
C ARG A 616 11.23 -0.56 17.82
N GLY A 617 10.58 -1.44 18.58
CA GLY A 617 10.33 -1.29 20.02
C GLY A 617 11.47 -1.75 20.95
N HIS A 618 12.44 -2.50 20.43
CA HIS A 618 13.51 -3.17 21.21
C HIS A 618 14.90 -2.55 20.97
N ARG A 619 14.99 -1.43 20.26
CA ARG A 619 16.25 -0.78 19.86
C ARG A 619 17.14 -0.39 21.05
N GLN A 620 16.52 0.05 22.16
CA GLN A 620 17.22 0.37 23.41
C GLN A 620 17.79 -0.90 24.05
N GLU A 621 16.94 -1.90 24.31
CA GLU A 621 17.31 -3.19 24.91
C GLU A 621 18.42 -3.89 24.11
N LEU A 622 18.37 -3.85 22.78
CA LEU A 622 19.40 -4.43 21.92
C LEU A 622 20.74 -3.70 22.06
N ALA A 623 20.75 -2.36 22.13
CA ALA A 623 21.98 -1.60 22.38
C ALA A 623 22.53 -1.85 23.80
N GLU A 624 21.67 -1.99 24.82
CA GLU A 624 22.06 -2.39 26.17
C GLU A 624 22.67 -3.80 26.21
N ILE A 625 22.12 -4.76 25.46
CA ILE A 625 22.69 -6.10 25.30
C ILE A 625 24.10 -6.00 24.68
N TYR A 626 24.30 -5.23 23.61
CA TYR A 626 25.63 -5.02 23.03
C TYR A 626 26.61 -4.38 24.02
N ASN A 627 26.19 -3.33 24.75
CA ASN A 627 26.98 -2.71 25.82
C ASN A 627 27.36 -3.68 26.94
N SER A 628 26.50 -4.67 27.25
CA SER A 628 26.79 -5.70 28.25
C SER A 628 27.81 -6.73 27.75
N VAL A 629 27.76 -7.13 26.48
CA VAL A 629 28.62 -8.15 25.85
C VAL A 629 30.01 -7.60 25.53
N PHE A 630 30.08 -6.37 25.01
CA PHE A 630 31.31 -5.69 24.59
C PHE A 630 31.75 -4.63 25.60
N LYS A 631 31.45 -4.88 26.89
CA LYS A 631 31.72 -3.97 27.99
C LYS A 631 33.20 -3.61 28.07
N ASN A 632 33.47 -2.32 28.19
CA ASN A 632 34.82 -1.71 28.17
C ASN A 632 35.57 -1.75 26.82
N THR A 633 34.98 -2.22 25.71
CA THR A 633 35.62 -2.13 24.37
C THR A 633 34.89 -1.21 23.39
N THR A 634 33.56 -1.17 23.41
CA THR A 634 32.75 -0.31 22.53
C THR A 634 31.50 0.16 23.27
N LEU A 635 31.19 1.46 23.18
CA LEU A 635 29.88 2.00 23.57
C LEU A 635 28.91 1.88 22.38
N PHE A 636 27.74 1.28 22.60
CA PHE A 636 26.68 1.15 21.60
C PHE A 636 25.55 2.10 21.90
N LEU A 637 25.09 2.81 20.87
CA LEU A 637 23.98 3.74 20.97
C LEU A 637 22.98 3.45 19.85
N PRO A 638 21.68 3.33 20.16
CA PRO A 638 20.65 3.22 19.15
C PRO A 638 20.44 4.62 18.55
N ALA A 639 20.68 4.73 17.25
CA ALA A 639 20.57 5.96 16.49
C ALA A 639 19.20 6.04 15.79
N ASP A 640 18.65 7.26 15.77
CA ASP A 640 17.33 7.60 15.26
C ASP A 640 17.36 9.07 14.78
N ILE A 641 16.27 9.52 14.16
CA ILE A 641 16.11 10.88 13.69
C ILE A 641 16.36 11.90 14.82
N GLY A 642 17.23 12.86 14.53
CA GLY A 642 17.57 13.94 15.46
C GLY A 642 18.85 13.70 16.28
N LEU A 643 19.35 12.46 16.35
CA LEU A 643 20.68 12.19 16.93
C LEU A 643 21.73 13.06 16.23
N GLU A 644 22.54 13.75 17.02
CA GLU A 644 23.59 14.64 16.55
C GLU A 644 24.88 14.32 17.30
N TYR A 645 25.84 13.72 16.59
CA TYR A 645 27.13 13.29 17.10
C TYR A 645 28.24 14.21 16.59
N HIS A 646 28.95 14.88 17.49
CA HIS A 646 30.00 15.85 17.18
C HIS A 646 31.33 15.12 16.99
N LEU A 647 31.86 15.18 15.77
CA LEU A 647 32.93 14.30 15.28
C LEU A 647 34.32 14.68 15.83
N HIS A 648 34.49 15.95 16.21
CA HIS A 648 35.72 16.50 16.77
C HIS A 648 35.90 16.15 18.24
N ASP A 649 34.87 16.37 19.08
CA ASP A 649 34.96 16.19 20.53
C ASP A 649 34.26 14.92 21.05
N ASN A 650 33.67 14.12 20.15
CA ASN A 650 33.00 12.84 20.42
C ASN A 650 31.70 12.95 21.27
N LYS A 651 31.10 14.15 21.35
CA LYS A 651 29.90 14.41 22.15
C LYS A 651 28.60 14.20 21.39
N ILE A 652 27.50 14.10 22.13
CA ILE A 652 26.13 13.98 21.62
C ILE A 652 25.25 15.10 22.16
N ARG A 653 24.39 15.66 21.31
CA ARG A 653 23.32 16.59 21.74
C ARG A 653 22.23 15.81 22.47
N ALA A 654 21.98 16.18 23.73
CA ALA A 654 20.96 15.55 24.56
C ALA A 654 20.15 16.60 25.36
N ILE A 655 18.92 16.24 25.72
CA ILE A 655 17.99 17.05 26.51
C ILE A 655 18.48 17.22 27.95
N THR A 656 18.39 18.44 28.49
CA THR A 656 18.90 18.83 29.82
C THR A 656 17.83 19.33 30.78
N GLU A 657 16.87 20.08 30.28
CA GLU A 657 15.84 20.78 31.04
C GLU A 657 14.51 20.70 30.29
N LEU A 658 13.41 20.63 31.04
CA LEU A 658 12.04 20.63 30.53
C LEU A 658 11.26 21.81 31.12
N ASP A 659 10.37 22.37 30.31
CA ASP A 659 9.26 23.21 30.76
C ASP A 659 7.96 22.45 30.46
N VAL A 660 7.39 21.83 31.49
CA VAL A 660 6.23 20.92 31.35
C VAL A 660 4.95 21.70 31.07
N ASP A 661 4.84 22.95 31.52
CA ASP A 661 3.66 23.80 31.32
C ASP A 661 3.60 24.39 29.91
N LYS A 662 4.77 24.74 29.32
CA LYS A 662 4.86 25.15 27.90
C LYS A 662 4.99 23.98 26.94
N TYR A 663 5.41 22.82 27.43
CA TYR A 663 5.79 21.64 26.64
C TYR A 663 7.01 21.93 25.76
N GLU A 664 8.06 22.48 26.38
CA GLU A 664 9.34 22.84 25.75
C GLU A 664 10.52 22.12 26.43
N TYR A 665 11.67 22.06 25.76
CA TYR A 665 12.91 21.49 26.32
C TYR A 665 14.16 22.20 25.81
N LYS A 666 15.28 22.09 26.56
CA LYS A 666 16.61 22.56 26.15
C LYS A 666 17.55 21.39 25.88
N THR A 667 18.59 21.63 25.08
CA THR A 667 19.64 20.63 24.79
C THR A 667 21.05 21.19 25.00
N ALA A 668 21.99 20.31 25.33
CA ALA A 668 23.43 20.59 25.40
C ALA A 668 24.24 19.39 24.91
N LEU A 669 25.57 19.55 24.80
CA LEU A 669 26.50 18.51 24.36
C LEU A 669 27.10 17.75 25.55
N PHE A 670 27.10 16.42 25.50
CA PHE A 670 27.66 15.55 26.54
C PHE A 670 28.52 14.43 25.96
N GLU A 671 29.47 13.95 26.77
CA GLU A 671 30.18 12.68 26.50
C GLU A 671 29.18 11.57 26.24
N ALA A 672 29.46 10.71 25.25
CA ALA A 672 28.51 9.73 24.76
C ALA A 672 28.06 8.70 25.83
N ASP A 673 28.89 8.42 26.84
CA ASP A 673 28.58 7.52 27.96
C ASP A 673 27.64 8.14 29.01
N ARG A 674 27.48 9.47 29.00
CA ARG A 674 26.53 10.22 29.84
C ARG A 674 25.14 10.33 29.20
N VAL A 675 24.98 10.02 27.92
CA VAL A 675 23.70 10.14 27.21
C VAL A 675 22.88 8.85 27.34
N LYS A 676 21.63 9.00 27.78
CA LYS A 676 20.58 7.98 27.75
C LYS A 676 19.62 8.24 26.60
N THR A 677 18.76 7.24 26.35
CA THR A 677 17.65 7.34 25.40
C THR A 677 16.32 7.08 26.11
N SER A 678 15.24 7.67 25.60
CA SER A 678 13.85 7.32 25.92
C SER A 678 13.08 7.03 24.64
N LEU A 679 12.18 6.04 24.66
CA LEU A 679 11.35 5.66 23.52
C LEU A 679 9.94 6.24 23.63
N LEU A 680 9.62 7.22 22.77
CA LEU A 680 8.26 7.76 22.64
C LEU A 680 7.36 6.74 21.94
N ARG A 681 6.73 5.82 22.68
CA ARG A 681 5.88 4.73 22.14
C ARG A 681 4.77 5.16 21.16
N LYS A 682 4.41 6.45 21.12
CA LYS A 682 3.37 7.02 20.25
C LYS A 682 3.74 6.97 18.76
N ASP A 683 4.99 7.29 18.42
CA ASP A 683 5.53 7.16 17.04
C ASP A 683 6.81 6.30 16.99
N TYR A 684 7.23 5.80 18.15
CA TYR A 684 8.46 5.03 18.43
C TYR A 684 9.77 5.81 18.20
N SER A 685 9.77 7.15 18.21
CA SER A 685 11.02 7.92 18.15
C SER A 685 11.88 7.77 19.41
N LEU A 686 13.21 7.72 19.25
CA LEU A 686 14.17 7.78 20.35
C LEU A 686 14.61 9.22 20.62
N HIS A 687 14.54 9.63 21.89
CA HIS A 687 14.95 10.95 22.36
C HIS A 687 16.13 10.83 23.31
N TYR A 688 17.16 11.64 23.09
CA TYR A 688 18.44 11.59 23.80
C TYR A 688 18.43 12.55 24.99
N TYR A 689 18.81 12.10 26.18
CA TYR A 689 18.82 12.93 27.40
C TYR A 689 20.03 12.67 28.30
N ASP A 690 20.39 13.65 29.13
CA ASP A 690 21.47 13.52 30.11
C ASP A 690 21.10 12.54 31.24
N ALA A 691 21.92 11.53 31.49
CA ALA A 691 21.77 10.57 32.59
C ALA A 691 21.73 11.23 33.99
N LYS A 692 22.14 12.50 34.12
CA LYS A 692 22.13 13.31 35.34
C LYS A 692 21.09 14.44 35.34
N ALA A 693 20.17 14.47 34.36
CA ALA A 693 19.09 15.45 34.32
C ALA A 693 18.18 15.36 35.57
N SER A 694 17.58 16.48 35.98
CA SER A 694 16.79 16.59 37.21
C SER A 694 15.29 16.27 37.04
N PHE A 695 14.82 16.06 35.80
CA PHE A 695 13.44 15.69 35.49
C PHE A 695 13.22 14.17 35.53
N LYS A 696 11.96 13.73 35.61
CA LYS A 696 11.62 12.30 35.47
C LYS A 696 11.34 11.98 34.00
N GLU A 697 11.60 10.73 33.61
CA GLU A 697 11.33 10.25 32.25
C GLU A 697 9.84 10.32 31.87
N GLY A 698 8.92 10.19 32.83
CA GLY A 698 7.48 10.42 32.60
C GLY A 698 7.16 11.87 32.21
N ASP A 699 7.86 12.84 32.81
CA ASP A 699 7.69 14.28 32.52
C ASP A 699 8.21 14.59 31.10
N LEU A 700 9.33 13.97 30.70
CA LEU A 700 9.87 14.01 29.33
C LEU A 700 8.86 13.45 28.32
N ILE A 701 8.31 12.26 28.58
CA ILE A 701 7.34 11.60 27.70
C ILE A 701 6.09 12.48 27.54
N GLN A 702 5.60 13.14 28.61
CA GLN A 702 4.46 14.06 28.53
C GLN A 702 4.74 15.27 27.62
N VAL A 703 5.91 15.90 27.76
CA VAL A 703 6.34 17.02 26.89
C VAL A 703 6.37 16.60 25.41
N LEU A 704 6.94 15.42 25.13
CA LEU A 704 7.08 14.89 23.77
C LEU A 704 5.74 14.50 23.12
N ILE A 705 4.79 13.94 23.89
CA ILE A 705 3.45 13.59 23.39
C ILE A 705 2.69 14.84 22.91
N GLU A 706 2.72 15.92 23.69
CA GLU A 706 2.00 17.17 23.37
C GLU A 706 2.68 17.93 22.22
N GLN A 707 4.02 17.97 22.15
CA GLN A 707 4.70 18.52 20.97
C GLN A 707 4.33 17.78 19.68
N PHE A 708 4.18 16.45 19.74
CA PHE A 708 3.69 15.65 18.62
C PHE A 708 2.23 15.99 18.27
N ASP A 709 1.33 16.14 19.25
CA ASP A 709 -0.06 16.55 19.00
C ASP A 709 -0.20 17.97 18.46
N ARG A 710 0.73 18.88 18.81
CA ARG A 710 0.75 20.27 18.32
C ARG A 710 1.36 20.43 16.93
N SER A 711 2.20 19.49 16.51
CA SER A 711 2.83 19.50 15.17
C SER A 711 2.08 18.67 14.13
N THR A 712 1.03 17.95 14.55
CA THR A 712 0.13 17.15 13.67
C THR A 712 -1.26 17.76 13.51
N ARG A 713 -1.53 18.93 14.14
CA ARG A 713 -2.74 19.74 13.99
C ARG A 713 -2.48 20.98 13.13
#